data_AF-A0A377W5X3-F1
#
_entry.id   AF-A0A377W5X3-F1
#
_cell.length_a   1.000
_cell.length_b   1.000
_cell.length_c   1.000
_cell.angle_alpha   90.00
_cell.angle_beta   90.00
_cell.angle_gamma   90.00
#
_symmetry.space_group_name_H-M   'P 1'
#
loop_
_entity.id
_entity.type
_entity.pdbx_description
1 polymer ?
#
loop_
_entity_poly.entity_id
_entity_poly.type
_entity_poly.pdbx_seq_one_letter_code
_entity_poly.pdbx_strand_id
1 'polypeptide(L)'
;MRSAGCLPAKNFTNTKRYIVAEPEYADGVATLTVRDIPWTGNIDRIRLDLTNQQDASNFIEFDWIAVGRPAPGASTAALQDVRSTLSNALTAEAQARSTLAAQMRGSYDGSDLEKVTSGLLYQEKTARVTAISAEVKARESLQTQFNDNKAAVSGELSSLTTEQSAQASRIGGLETSLGKKADAAALTSLTQKVEQQGTTLTSQGAALTSLTNRVGQTETGLAGTNEALSGLQSVVTQQGDRITSQGQSITKLTSDLGTTNTALAKKAEAAAVTALTQQVEQNGRDIRSNTDSITSLSNQLVNGQPNRWSRRLYPVQLANAGTVPSFSDVRAVAPTVVDEVADAAKLDFTSAGSYLIALYSCQVKVVADTTITLAPGARVFDDTGAIFVNGVQVAWGNASWNTVSFELKAGWNTVEFLVNQWTGQAYINLGLKLSDKVAEMYSGLGVSALANAAGVLSSNVSQIGNDVVSNSQSITQLRNALTQTDANVASKADQTAMNSLTGRVEKTESGLTAANANITSLKSAVRAGNASGGDLIPNPTFDPAYDQMGFSVVATTAEEVPPGCPYGYAARIASRDHHPNFAAFPATLNDVIEIRALVACGAGTANFNLYVGTAVRPDTSTGAPLMAGGGKSPSATWQRTTWRFKVTQAMVDRGYIRPFLQISQNSPYGTVWFVTDWHMRNVTAAQKVQDTADATAAAVDSLTTTVTQQGNLLTSTGNRTTQLENGLATTNAAVAKKADATAVQDLTNTVTQLGNDLTAANSAITKLTGNLANTDKALAQKADATALATLDTKVTQQGKTLESQSNSLTNLSNSLSQVAADIDASGQIPGNLVVNPSFERGLDGYTGRSTATSVVEVSVPHSGTRALKVDPGNVTPGQYIPFVQGEPMKSGCGSRNPERRRIMARGTTSCGSATLPASRFLSVHTTAVRWGRTGP
;
A
#
# COMPACT_ATOMS: atom_id res chain seq x y z
N MET A 1 -34.53 25.82 -73.47
CA MET A 1 -35.13 24.68 -74.25
C MET A 1 -36.50 25.20 -74.86
N ARG A 2 -37.40 24.44 -75.57
CA ARG A 2 -38.45 24.88 -76.62
C ARG A 2 -39.97 24.86 -76.18
N SER A 3 -41.15 25.07 -76.88
CA SER A 3 -41.80 25.50 -78.21
C SER A 3 -43.40 25.38 -78.11
N ALA A 4 -44.43 25.63 -79.00
CA ALA A 4 -44.91 26.47 -80.18
C ALA A 4 -46.35 25.94 -80.66
N GLY A 5 -47.33 26.47 -81.47
CA GLY A 5 -47.79 27.77 -82.11
C GLY A 5 -48.91 27.65 -83.25
N CYS A 6 -49.72 28.73 -83.58
CA CYS A 6 -50.29 29.17 -84.95
C CYS A 6 -51.75 28.95 -85.62
N LEU A 7 -52.44 30.06 -86.11
CA LEU A 7 -53.19 30.32 -87.44
C LEU A 7 -54.81 30.40 -87.63
N PRO A 8 -55.54 30.42 -88.84
CA PRO A 8 -56.38 31.59 -89.35
C PRO A 8 -57.72 31.51 -90.27
N ALA A 9 -58.58 32.58 -90.30
CA ALA A 9 -59.40 33.33 -91.38
C ALA A 9 -60.52 32.79 -92.40
N LYS A 10 -61.51 33.66 -92.87
CA LYS A 10 -62.47 33.53 -94.07
C LYS A 10 -63.41 34.74 -94.53
N ASN A 11 -64.42 34.59 -95.46
CA ASN A 11 -64.92 35.59 -96.52
C ASN A 11 -66.47 36.06 -96.62
N PHE A 12 -67.07 36.36 -97.84
CA PHE A 12 -68.38 37.12 -98.14
C PHE A 12 -68.99 37.00 -99.63
N THR A 13 -70.26 37.44 -99.98
CA THR A 13 -70.90 37.58 -101.38
C THR A 13 -72.04 38.68 -101.55
N ASN A 14 -72.76 38.79 -102.71
CA ASN A 14 -73.50 40.00 -103.20
C ASN A 14 -75.04 39.92 -103.51
N THR A 15 -75.74 38.79 -103.41
CA THR A 15 -77.11 38.60 -104.00
C THR A 15 -78.27 39.27 -103.23
N LYS A 16 -78.04 39.72 -102.00
CA LYS A 16 -79.05 40.40 -101.15
C LYS A 16 -78.68 41.88 -101.03
N ARG A 17 -79.31 42.73 -101.85
CA ARG A 17 -79.13 44.20 -101.83
C ARG A 17 -80.48 44.89 -101.66
N TYR A 18 -80.47 46.02 -100.96
CA TYR A 18 -81.61 46.93 -100.80
C TYR A 18 -81.02 48.34 -100.94
N ILE A 19 -81.65 49.18 -101.76
CA ILE A 19 -81.19 50.56 -102.02
C ILE A 19 -82.15 51.50 -101.30
N VAL A 20 -81.60 52.45 -100.57
CA VAL A 20 -82.36 53.49 -99.84
C VAL A 20 -82.16 54.82 -100.56
N ALA A 21 -83.14 55.71 -100.47
CA ALA A 21 -82.95 57.10 -100.86
C ALA A 21 -82.01 57.81 -99.88
N GLU A 22 -81.38 58.89 -100.34
CA GLU A 22 -80.55 59.76 -99.51
C GLU A 22 -81.42 60.47 -98.45
N PRO A 23 -81.04 60.49 -97.16
CA PRO A 23 -81.81 61.15 -96.11
C PRO A 23 -81.54 62.65 -96.08
N GLU A 24 -82.48 63.43 -95.52
CA GLU A 24 -82.18 64.81 -95.12
C GLU A 24 -81.20 64.83 -93.93
N TYR A 25 -80.24 65.75 -94.00
CA TYR A 25 -79.26 66.00 -92.94
C TYR A 25 -79.61 67.30 -92.21
N ALA A 26 -79.60 67.28 -90.88
CA ALA A 26 -79.74 68.46 -90.02
C ALA A 26 -78.44 68.64 -89.24
N ASP A 27 -77.84 69.84 -89.32
CA ASP A 27 -76.56 70.19 -88.67
C ASP A 27 -75.43 69.14 -88.86
N GLY A 28 -75.39 68.53 -90.05
CA GLY A 28 -74.40 67.50 -90.43
C GLY A 28 -74.78 66.06 -90.07
N VAL A 29 -75.89 65.83 -89.36
CA VAL A 29 -76.32 64.50 -88.90
C VAL A 29 -77.62 64.06 -89.60
N ALA A 30 -77.71 62.78 -89.97
CA ALA A 30 -78.93 62.17 -90.50
C ALA A 30 -79.18 60.80 -89.85
N THR A 31 -80.45 60.41 -89.68
CA THR A 31 -80.84 59.08 -89.17
C THR A 31 -81.47 58.22 -90.28
N LEU A 32 -80.65 57.39 -90.93
CA LEU A 32 -81.12 56.49 -91.99
C LEU A 32 -81.87 55.28 -91.40
N THR A 33 -83.20 55.33 -91.34
CA THR A 33 -84.04 54.22 -90.85
C THR A 33 -84.55 53.37 -92.01
N VAL A 34 -84.00 52.15 -92.17
CA VAL A 34 -84.56 51.14 -93.10
C VAL A 34 -85.54 50.25 -92.34
N ARG A 35 -86.77 50.11 -92.85
CA ARG A 35 -87.79 49.21 -92.32
C ARG A 35 -88.06 48.06 -93.30
N ASP A 36 -88.50 46.92 -92.76
CA ASP A 36 -89.11 45.82 -93.51
C ASP A 36 -88.25 45.29 -94.69
N ILE A 37 -86.95 45.10 -94.44
CA ILE A 37 -85.98 44.56 -95.41
C ILE A 37 -86.41 43.14 -95.82
N PRO A 38 -86.65 42.84 -97.11
CA PRO A 38 -87.27 41.60 -97.57
C PRO A 38 -86.30 40.40 -97.68
N TRP A 39 -85.22 40.37 -96.89
CA TRP A 39 -84.22 39.30 -96.94
C TRP A 39 -84.57 38.16 -95.98
N THR A 40 -84.68 36.92 -96.50
CA THR A 40 -85.05 35.73 -95.73
C THR A 40 -83.90 34.74 -95.53
N GLY A 41 -83.98 33.91 -94.48
CA GLY A 41 -82.89 33.03 -94.04
C GLY A 41 -81.78 33.78 -93.28
N ASN A 42 -80.83 33.05 -92.70
CA ASN A 42 -79.76 33.63 -91.89
C ASN A 42 -78.96 34.72 -92.64
N ILE A 43 -78.56 35.74 -91.88
CA ILE A 43 -77.72 36.86 -92.30
C ILE A 43 -76.58 36.98 -91.28
N ASP A 44 -75.52 36.20 -91.46
CA ASP A 44 -74.43 36.11 -90.47
C ASP A 44 -73.55 37.38 -90.45
N ARG A 45 -73.59 38.18 -91.53
CA ARG A 45 -72.88 39.46 -91.70
C ARG A 45 -73.69 40.38 -92.62
N ILE A 46 -73.68 41.68 -92.35
CA ILE A 46 -74.24 42.72 -93.23
C ILE A 46 -73.08 43.59 -93.76
N ARG A 47 -73.21 44.09 -94.99
CA ARG A 47 -72.33 45.10 -95.60
C ARG A 47 -73.15 46.37 -95.85
N LEU A 48 -72.55 47.53 -95.56
CA LEU A 48 -73.13 48.83 -95.83
C LEU A 48 -72.20 49.60 -96.77
N ASP A 49 -72.68 49.86 -98.00
CA ASP A 49 -71.97 50.66 -99.00
C ASP A 49 -72.64 52.03 -99.06
N LEU A 50 -72.03 53.03 -98.41
CA LEU A 50 -72.65 54.34 -98.13
C LEU A 50 -71.97 55.53 -98.83
N THR A 51 -70.83 55.31 -99.47
CA THR A 51 -70.19 56.27 -100.40
C THR A 51 -69.38 55.52 -101.45
N ASN A 52 -69.17 56.16 -102.60
CA ASN A 52 -68.56 55.57 -103.80
C ASN A 52 -67.05 55.85 -103.93
N GLN A 53 -66.51 56.78 -103.13
CA GLN A 53 -65.09 57.08 -102.98
C GLN A 53 -64.85 57.45 -101.50
N GLN A 54 -63.75 56.96 -100.91
CA GLN A 54 -63.33 57.35 -99.56
C GLN A 54 -61.89 57.86 -99.56
N ASP A 55 -61.72 59.05 -99.01
CA ASP A 55 -60.44 59.69 -98.70
C ASP A 55 -60.60 60.61 -97.47
N ALA A 56 -59.56 61.34 -97.08
CA ALA A 56 -59.56 62.21 -95.90
C ALA A 56 -60.45 63.47 -96.03
N SER A 57 -61.07 63.71 -97.18
CA SER A 57 -62.01 64.82 -97.45
C SER A 57 -63.43 64.31 -97.74
N ASN A 58 -63.57 63.04 -98.16
CA ASN A 58 -64.83 62.40 -98.52
C ASN A 58 -65.06 61.16 -97.63
N PHE A 59 -65.44 61.39 -96.38
CA PHE A 59 -65.69 60.36 -95.37
C PHE A 59 -67.04 60.57 -94.66
N ILE A 60 -67.50 59.55 -93.95
CA ILE A 60 -68.74 59.57 -93.15
C ILE A 60 -68.39 59.10 -91.74
N GLU A 61 -68.77 59.89 -90.75
CA GLU A 61 -68.66 59.51 -89.33
C GLU A 61 -69.97 58.85 -88.87
N PHE A 62 -69.86 57.85 -87.99
CA PHE A 62 -71.00 57.12 -87.45
C PHE A 62 -71.05 57.26 -85.93
N ASP A 63 -72.06 58.00 -85.44
CA ASP A 63 -72.40 58.05 -84.02
C ASP A 63 -72.90 56.67 -83.53
N TRP A 64 -73.86 56.08 -84.25
CA TRP A 64 -74.31 54.70 -84.03
C TRP A 64 -74.95 54.07 -85.27
N ILE A 65 -75.04 52.74 -85.27
CA ILE A 65 -75.81 51.93 -86.22
C ILE A 65 -76.56 50.86 -85.41
N ALA A 66 -77.87 50.71 -85.61
CA ALA A 66 -78.68 49.70 -84.93
C ALA A 66 -79.55 48.90 -85.91
N VAL A 67 -79.71 47.60 -85.64
CA VAL A 67 -80.54 46.68 -86.42
C VAL A 67 -81.51 45.98 -85.47
N GLY A 68 -82.73 46.50 -85.35
CA GLY A 68 -83.71 46.06 -84.36
C GLY A 68 -84.96 46.96 -84.30
N ARG A 69 -85.80 46.81 -83.28
CA ARG A 69 -87.06 47.57 -83.09
C ARG A 69 -86.92 48.76 -82.12
N PRO A 70 -87.19 50.01 -82.56
CA PRO A 70 -87.32 51.18 -81.69
C PRO A 70 -88.73 51.82 -81.72
N ALA A 71 -89.14 52.54 -80.65
CA ALA A 71 -90.30 53.45 -80.68
C ALA A 71 -90.30 54.48 -79.51
N PRO A 72 -90.49 55.81 -79.73
CA PRO A 72 -90.30 56.82 -78.68
C PRO A 72 -91.56 57.28 -77.91
N GLY A 73 -92.75 56.75 -78.22
CA GLY A 73 -94.00 57.14 -77.53
C GLY A 73 -94.07 56.65 -76.09
N ALA A 74 -93.50 55.46 -75.82
CA ALA A 74 -93.36 54.96 -74.46
C ALA A 74 -92.32 55.75 -73.64
N SER A 75 -91.32 56.36 -74.29
CA SER A 75 -90.19 56.96 -73.59
C SER A 75 -90.48 58.28 -72.87
N THR A 76 -91.57 59.00 -73.10
CA THR A 76 -91.91 60.16 -72.25
C THR A 76 -92.49 59.72 -70.91
N ALA A 77 -93.46 58.82 -70.92
CA ALA A 77 -93.98 58.18 -69.70
C ALA A 77 -92.91 57.37 -68.99
N ALA A 78 -92.10 56.59 -69.71
CA ALA A 78 -90.97 55.87 -69.14
C ALA A 78 -89.83 56.79 -68.70
N LEU A 79 -89.60 57.98 -69.29
CA LEU A 79 -88.67 58.97 -68.71
C LEU A 79 -89.22 59.56 -67.41
N GLN A 80 -90.53 59.73 -67.29
CA GLN A 80 -91.16 60.24 -66.07
C GLN A 80 -91.16 59.18 -64.96
N ASP A 81 -91.40 57.91 -65.31
CA ASP A 81 -91.30 56.75 -64.41
C ASP A 81 -89.85 56.39 -64.05
N VAL A 82 -88.91 56.44 -65.00
CA VAL A 82 -87.46 56.34 -64.73
C VAL A 82 -86.99 57.52 -63.89
N ARG A 83 -87.50 58.74 -64.08
CA ARG A 83 -87.18 59.89 -63.22
C ARG A 83 -87.77 59.73 -61.81
N SER A 84 -88.98 59.19 -61.68
CA SER A 84 -89.59 58.85 -60.39
C SER A 84 -88.80 57.75 -59.68
N THR A 85 -88.51 56.65 -60.38
CA THR A 85 -87.72 55.51 -59.90
C THR A 85 -86.29 55.91 -59.55
N LEU A 86 -85.62 56.74 -60.35
CA LEU A 86 -84.33 57.33 -60.01
C LEU A 86 -84.44 58.28 -58.82
N SER A 87 -85.47 59.13 -58.72
CA SER A 87 -85.65 60.00 -57.55
C SER A 87 -85.83 59.19 -56.27
N ASN A 88 -86.62 58.11 -56.32
CA ASN A 88 -86.85 57.20 -55.21
C ASN A 88 -85.59 56.39 -54.88
N ALA A 89 -84.87 55.90 -55.89
CA ALA A 89 -83.61 55.16 -55.72
C ALA A 89 -82.48 56.05 -55.19
N LEU A 90 -82.34 57.30 -55.66
CA LEU A 90 -81.40 58.27 -55.11
C LEU A 90 -81.78 58.68 -53.69
N THR A 91 -83.08 58.77 -53.36
CA THR A 91 -83.54 59.03 -51.99
C THR A 91 -83.23 57.85 -51.07
N ALA A 92 -83.48 56.62 -51.51
CA ALA A 92 -83.17 55.40 -50.77
C ALA A 92 -81.66 55.19 -50.62
N GLU A 93 -80.86 55.47 -51.65
CA GLU A 93 -79.40 55.43 -51.63
C GLU A 93 -78.82 56.53 -50.72
N ALA A 94 -79.39 57.74 -50.72
CA ALA A 94 -79.02 58.80 -49.79
C ALA A 94 -79.37 58.43 -48.34
N GLN A 95 -80.53 57.80 -48.11
CA GLN A 95 -80.90 57.26 -46.80
C GLN A 95 -79.95 56.12 -46.38
N ALA A 96 -79.62 55.18 -47.27
CA ALA A 96 -78.67 54.10 -47.00
C ALA A 96 -77.27 54.63 -46.68
N ARG A 97 -76.77 55.63 -47.43
CA ARG A 97 -75.50 56.32 -47.14
C ARG A 97 -75.54 57.08 -45.82
N SER A 98 -76.65 57.73 -45.48
CA SER A 98 -76.86 58.39 -44.20
C SER A 98 -76.86 57.39 -43.03
N THR A 99 -77.57 56.26 -43.18
CA THR A 99 -77.59 55.16 -42.21
C THR A 99 -76.20 54.53 -42.04
N LEU A 100 -75.47 54.28 -43.13
CA LEU A 100 -74.11 53.74 -43.09
C LEU A 100 -73.14 54.73 -42.44
N ALA A 101 -73.25 56.03 -42.74
CA ALA A 101 -72.48 57.06 -42.05
C ALA A 101 -72.78 57.07 -40.55
N ALA A 102 -74.06 57.03 -40.15
CA ALA A 102 -74.46 56.97 -38.74
C ALA A 102 -73.95 55.68 -38.03
N GLN A 103 -73.93 54.54 -38.71
CA GLN A 103 -73.34 53.31 -38.19
C GLN A 103 -71.82 53.41 -38.05
N MET A 104 -71.12 54.00 -39.02
CA MET A 104 -69.66 54.14 -39.00
C MET A 104 -69.18 55.16 -37.96
N ARG A 105 -69.85 56.30 -37.81
CA ARG A 105 -69.33 57.50 -37.10
C ARG A 105 -70.37 58.24 -36.26
N GLY A 106 -71.51 57.62 -35.99
CA GLY A 106 -72.57 58.19 -35.16
C GLY A 106 -73.19 59.45 -35.77
N SER A 107 -73.77 60.29 -34.92
CA SER A 107 -74.41 61.55 -35.34
C SER A 107 -73.44 62.67 -35.74
N TYR A 108 -72.15 62.38 -35.95
CA TYR A 108 -71.12 63.39 -36.26
C TYR A 108 -70.92 63.54 -37.78
N ASP A 109 -71.15 64.76 -38.29
CA ASP A 109 -71.18 65.13 -39.71
C ASP A 109 -69.83 65.63 -40.27
N GLY A 110 -68.90 66.06 -39.41
CA GLY A 110 -67.53 66.44 -39.80
C GLY A 110 -66.57 65.28 -40.10
N SER A 111 -65.34 65.63 -40.46
CA SER A 111 -64.28 64.70 -40.90
C SER A 111 -63.18 64.42 -39.85
N ASP A 112 -63.25 65.04 -38.67
CA ASP A 112 -62.25 64.93 -37.61
C ASP A 112 -62.49 63.68 -36.74
N LEU A 113 -61.57 62.70 -36.82
CA LEU A 113 -61.65 61.43 -36.09
C LEU A 113 -61.59 61.62 -34.56
N GLU A 114 -61.05 62.73 -34.05
CA GLU A 114 -61.05 63.02 -32.62
C GLU A 114 -62.43 63.40 -32.07
N LYS A 115 -63.35 63.85 -32.95
CA LYS A 115 -64.70 64.28 -32.57
C LYS A 115 -65.78 63.21 -32.80
N VAL A 116 -65.41 62.03 -33.30
CA VAL A 116 -66.31 60.88 -33.44
C VAL A 116 -66.52 60.24 -32.07
N THR A 117 -67.72 60.42 -31.48
CA THR A 117 -68.07 59.96 -30.12
C THR A 117 -68.95 58.72 -30.07
N SER A 118 -69.36 58.19 -31.23
CA SER A 118 -70.22 57.00 -31.35
C SER A 118 -70.06 56.35 -32.74
N GLY A 119 -70.70 55.20 -32.95
CA GLY A 119 -70.52 54.38 -34.15
C GLY A 119 -69.26 53.51 -34.12
N LEU A 120 -69.09 52.68 -35.17
CA LEU A 120 -68.04 51.66 -35.26
C LEU A 120 -66.61 52.24 -35.19
N LEU A 121 -66.36 53.42 -35.75
CA LEU A 121 -65.05 54.08 -35.70
C LEU A 121 -64.69 54.53 -34.27
N TYR A 122 -65.65 54.97 -33.47
CA TYR A 122 -65.43 55.28 -32.05
C TYR A 122 -65.19 54.00 -31.24
N GLN A 123 -65.95 52.93 -31.52
CA GLN A 123 -65.76 51.63 -30.85
C GLN A 123 -64.37 51.05 -31.16
N GLU A 124 -63.94 51.04 -32.42
CA GLU A 124 -62.63 50.58 -32.86
C GLU A 124 -61.50 51.45 -32.29
N LYS A 125 -61.64 52.77 -32.32
CA LYS A 125 -60.68 53.70 -31.68
C LYS A 125 -60.55 53.40 -30.19
N THR A 126 -61.68 53.24 -29.49
CA THR A 126 -61.70 52.97 -28.05
C THR A 126 -61.07 51.61 -27.75
N ALA A 127 -61.44 50.56 -28.48
CA ALA A 127 -60.86 49.22 -28.33
C ALA A 127 -59.34 49.22 -28.56
N ARG A 128 -58.85 49.89 -29.60
CA ARG A 128 -57.40 50.04 -29.85
C ARG A 128 -56.70 50.84 -28.75
N VAL A 129 -57.26 51.95 -28.29
CA VAL A 129 -56.68 52.75 -27.19
C VAL A 129 -56.63 51.93 -25.89
N THR A 130 -57.68 51.16 -25.58
CA THR A 130 -57.69 50.26 -24.42
C THR A 130 -56.67 49.13 -24.56
N ALA A 131 -56.57 48.49 -25.72
CA ALA A 131 -55.60 47.42 -25.97
C ALA A 131 -54.14 47.92 -25.90
N ILE A 132 -53.84 49.07 -26.51
CA ILE A 132 -52.53 49.73 -26.43
C ILE A 132 -52.21 50.12 -24.98
N SER A 133 -53.18 50.62 -24.22
CA SER A 133 -53.00 50.96 -22.80
C SER A 133 -52.76 49.73 -21.92
N ALA A 134 -53.32 48.57 -22.27
CA ALA A 134 -53.06 47.31 -21.59
C ALA A 134 -51.66 46.76 -21.93
N GLU A 135 -51.26 46.83 -23.20
CA GLU A 135 -49.92 46.45 -23.69
C GLU A 135 -48.82 47.32 -23.06
N VAL A 136 -49.04 48.64 -22.92
CA VAL A 136 -48.11 49.53 -22.21
C VAL A 136 -47.94 49.10 -20.76
N LYS A 137 -49.03 48.84 -20.02
CA LYS A 137 -48.96 48.37 -18.63
C LYS A 137 -48.30 47.00 -18.48
N ALA A 138 -48.51 46.10 -19.45
CA ALA A 138 -47.81 44.82 -19.49
C ALA A 138 -46.29 45.01 -19.68
N ARG A 139 -45.87 45.95 -20.53
CA ARG A 139 -44.45 46.32 -20.73
C ARG A 139 -43.84 47.00 -19.50
N GLU A 140 -44.55 47.90 -18.83
CA GLU A 140 -44.13 48.51 -17.57
C GLU A 140 -43.93 47.45 -16.46
N SER A 141 -44.85 46.49 -16.37
CA SER A 141 -44.74 45.35 -15.45
C SER A 141 -43.55 44.44 -15.78
N LEU A 142 -43.35 44.11 -17.06
CA LEU A 142 -42.18 43.35 -17.53
C LEU A 142 -40.86 44.07 -17.29
N GLN A 143 -40.81 45.39 -17.48
CA GLN A 143 -39.63 46.21 -17.20
C GLN A 143 -39.32 46.27 -15.69
N THR A 144 -40.36 46.30 -14.86
CA THR A 144 -40.23 46.21 -13.40
C THR A 144 -39.66 44.84 -13.00
N GLN A 145 -40.28 43.74 -13.44
CA GLN A 145 -39.77 42.38 -13.21
C GLN A 145 -38.34 42.18 -13.73
N PHE A 146 -37.97 42.77 -14.88
CA PHE A 146 -36.61 42.71 -15.40
C PHE A 146 -35.62 43.44 -14.49
N ASN A 147 -35.99 44.61 -13.94
CA ASN A 147 -35.16 45.34 -12.99
C ASN A 147 -35.03 44.60 -11.64
N ASP A 148 -36.12 44.01 -11.15
CA ASP A 148 -36.14 43.21 -9.92
C ASP A 148 -35.27 41.95 -10.07
N ASN A 149 -35.42 41.22 -11.17
CA ASN A 149 -34.59 40.05 -11.51
C ASN A 149 -33.11 40.45 -11.65
N LYS A 150 -32.81 41.60 -12.28
CA LYS A 150 -31.44 42.13 -12.39
C LYS A 150 -30.86 42.48 -11.01
N ALA A 151 -31.66 43.05 -10.11
CA ALA A 151 -31.24 43.34 -8.74
C ALA A 151 -31.01 42.05 -7.93
N ALA A 152 -31.90 41.05 -8.05
CA ALA A 152 -31.77 39.74 -7.42
C ALA A 152 -30.48 39.02 -7.88
N VAL A 153 -30.27 38.90 -9.20
CA VAL A 153 -29.04 38.30 -9.77
C VAL A 153 -27.79 39.07 -9.35
N SER A 154 -27.85 40.40 -9.25
CA SER A 154 -26.73 41.20 -8.74
C SER A 154 -26.46 40.95 -7.24
N GLY A 155 -27.49 40.66 -6.45
CA GLY A 155 -27.37 40.27 -5.05
C GLY A 155 -26.80 38.87 -4.87
N GLU A 156 -27.32 37.89 -5.61
CA GLU A 156 -26.80 36.51 -5.65
C GLU A 156 -25.34 36.46 -6.09
N LEU A 157 -24.98 37.20 -7.16
CA LEU A 157 -23.58 37.32 -7.62
C LEU A 157 -22.67 37.96 -6.56
N SER A 158 -23.18 38.92 -5.78
CA SER A 158 -22.44 39.54 -4.68
C SER A 158 -22.25 38.58 -3.49
N SER A 159 -23.27 37.78 -3.16
CA SER A 159 -23.16 36.69 -2.16
C SER A 159 -22.15 35.65 -2.61
N LEU A 160 -22.28 35.16 -3.85
CA LEU A 160 -21.38 34.15 -4.43
C LEU A 160 -19.93 34.65 -4.50
N THR A 161 -19.71 35.92 -4.84
CA THR A 161 -18.36 36.54 -4.80
C THR A 161 -17.80 36.59 -3.38
N THR A 162 -18.65 36.87 -2.39
CA THR A 162 -18.26 36.89 -0.96
C THR A 162 -17.96 35.48 -0.45
N GLU A 163 -18.80 34.50 -0.79
CA GLU A 163 -18.60 33.08 -0.48
C GLU A 163 -17.36 32.52 -1.15
N GLN A 164 -17.10 32.85 -2.42
CA GLN A 164 -15.89 32.46 -3.13
C GLN A 164 -14.64 33.09 -2.51
N SER A 165 -14.71 34.36 -2.07
CA SER A 165 -13.63 35.03 -1.35
C SER A 165 -13.37 34.39 0.03
N ALA A 166 -14.43 33.98 0.74
CA ALA A 166 -14.34 33.26 1.99
C ALA A 166 -13.82 31.82 1.79
N GLN A 167 -14.20 31.14 0.72
CA GLN A 167 -13.64 29.84 0.33
C GLN A 167 -12.16 29.97 -0.02
N ALA A 168 -11.75 30.97 -0.83
CA ALA A 168 -10.35 31.23 -1.14
C ALA A 168 -9.54 31.53 0.14
N SER A 169 -10.10 32.29 1.08
CA SER A 169 -9.48 32.54 2.39
C SER A 169 -9.36 31.26 3.24
N ARG A 170 -10.37 30.38 3.22
CA ARG A 170 -10.32 29.06 3.88
C ARG A 170 -9.36 28.10 3.19
N ILE A 171 -9.22 28.17 1.86
CA ILE A 171 -8.27 27.38 1.08
C ILE A 171 -6.84 27.85 1.37
N GLY A 172 -6.53 29.15 1.32
CA GLY A 172 -5.22 29.68 1.71
C GLY A 172 -4.90 29.45 3.20
N GLY A 173 -5.91 29.46 4.07
CA GLY A 173 -5.78 29.06 5.47
C GLY A 173 -5.51 27.56 5.65
N LEU A 174 -6.12 26.70 4.84
CA LEU A 174 -5.85 25.27 4.78
C LEU A 174 -4.47 24.99 4.17
N GLU A 175 -4.08 25.67 3.10
CA GLU A 175 -2.75 25.59 2.47
C GLU A 175 -1.66 26.01 3.46
N THR A 176 -1.85 27.11 4.17
CA THR A 176 -0.99 27.54 5.29
C THR A 176 -0.96 26.49 6.41
N SER A 177 -2.10 25.87 6.74
CA SER A 177 -2.19 24.84 7.79
C SER A 177 -1.69 23.46 7.37
N LEU A 178 -1.66 23.17 6.07
CA LEU A 178 -1.13 21.94 5.47
C LEU A 178 0.37 22.08 5.27
N GLY A 179 0.86 23.24 4.83
CA GLY A 179 2.29 23.61 4.93
C GLY A 179 2.78 23.50 6.37
N LYS A 180 2.01 23.99 7.34
CA LYS A 180 2.28 23.84 8.80
C LYS A 180 1.89 22.49 9.41
N LYS A 181 1.47 21.51 8.62
CA LYS A 181 1.35 20.09 9.03
C LYS A 181 2.33 19.17 8.30
N ALA A 182 2.84 19.63 7.17
CA ALA A 182 4.14 19.27 6.60
C ALA A 182 5.30 20.04 7.29
N ASP A 183 5.04 20.71 8.42
CA ASP A 183 6.04 21.51 9.14
C ASP A 183 7.25 20.66 9.54
N ALA A 184 8.42 21.30 9.50
CA ALA A 184 9.71 20.65 9.74
C ALA A 184 9.75 19.85 11.05
N ALA A 185 8.99 20.21 12.09
CA ALA A 185 8.98 19.48 13.36
C ALA A 185 8.73 17.96 13.21
N ALA A 186 7.81 17.54 12.34
CA ALA A 186 7.52 16.11 12.12
C ALA A 186 8.60 15.44 11.25
N LEU A 187 9.01 16.10 10.17
CA LEU A 187 10.02 15.57 9.25
C LEU A 187 11.41 15.52 9.90
N THR A 188 11.83 16.57 10.60
CA THR A 188 13.05 16.61 11.43
C THR A 188 13.00 15.61 12.58
N SER A 189 11.85 15.38 13.23
CA SER A 189 11.74 14.30 14.22
C SER A 189 11.92 12.91 13.59
N LEU A 190 11.47 12.72 12.34
CA LEU A 190 11.70 11.49 11.60
C LEU A 190 13.15 11.37 11.13
N THR A 191 13.76 12.43 10.59
CA THR A 191 15.19 12.49 10.23
C THR A 191 16.07 12.21 11.43
N GLN A 192 15.85 12.87 12.58
CA GLN A 192 16.58 12.62 13.82
C GLN A 192 16.40 11.18 14.30
N LYS A 193 15.19 10.60 14.20
CA LYS A 193 14.98 9.17 14.48
C LYS A 193 15.72 8.26 13.50
N VAL A 194 15.80 8.60 12.22
CA VAL A 194 16.52 7.83 11.19
C VAL A 194 18.03 7.96 11.36
N GLU A 195 18.56 9.12 11.74
CA GLU A 195 19.98 9.32 12.11
C GLU A 195 20.34 8.60 13.42
N GLN A 196 19.45 8.64 14.41
CA GLN A 196 19.61 7.94 15.68
C GLN A 196 19.47 6.42 15.51
N GLN A 197 18.62 5.95 14.60
CA GLN A 197 18.57 4.56 14.15
C GLN A 197 19.80 4.19 13.31
N GLY A 198 20.31 5.07 12.46
CA GLY A 198 21.52 4.85 11.67
C GLY A 198 22.77 4.70 12.54
N THR A 199 22.93 5.54 13.55
CA THR A 199 23.99 5.42 14.58
C THR A 199 23.79 4.19 15.48
N THR A 200 22.55 3.82 15.79
CA THR A 200 22.24 2.56 16.48
C THR A 200 22.57 1.33 15.63
N LEU A 201 22.22 1.33 14.34
CA LEU A 201 22.57 0.27 13.39
C LEU A 201 24.08 0.22 13.12
N THR A 202 24.78 1.37 13.15
CA THR A 202 26.25 1.42 13.05
C THR A 202 26.91 0.81 14.29
N SER A 203 26.43 1.12 15.49
CA SER A 203 26.97 0.52 16.73
C SER A 203 26.58 -0.96 16.90
N GLN A 204 25.39 -1.37 16.47
CA GLN A 204 25.00 -2.77 16.33
C GLN A 204 25.84 -3.49 15.26
N GLY A 205 26.17 -2.83 14.15
CA GLY A 205 27.08 -3.34 13.12
C GLY A 205 28.50 -3.54 13.63
N ALA A 206 29.01 -2.60 14.42
CA ALA A 206 30.30 -2.75 15.12
C ALA A 206 30.26 -3.87 16.18
N ALA A 207 29.15 -4.01 16.92
CA ALA A 207 28.95 -5.11 17.87
C ALA A 207 28.84 -6.48 17.16
N LEU A 208 28.18 -6.53 15.99
CA LEU A 208 28.13 -7.71 15.12
C LEU A 208 29.51 -8.03 14.56
N THR A 209 30.29 -7.03 14.13
CA THR A 209 31.68 -7.26 13.68
C THR A 209 32.57 -7.75 14.83
N SER A 210 32.39 -7.22 16.04
CA SER A 210 33.05 -7.73 17.25
C SER A 210 32.62 -9.16 17.57
N LEU A 211 31.35 -9.51 17.39
CA LEU A 211 30.86 -10.88 17.54
C LEU A 211 31.43 -11.80 16.45
N THR A 212 31.46 -11.41 15.19
CA THR A 212 32.11 -12.14 14.09
C THR A 212 33.59 -12.39 14.38
N ASN A 213 34.32 -11.38 14.87
CA ASN A 213 35.72 -11.52 15.27
C ASN A 213 35.88 -12.51 16.45
N ARG A 214 34.99 -12.48 17.43
CA ARG A 214 34.97 -13.43 18.56
C ARG A 214 34.59 -14.85 18.13
N VAL A 215 33.69 -14.99 17.14
CA VAL A 215 33.33 -16.28 16.53
C VAL A 215 34.52 -16.83 15.77
N GLY A 216 35.20 -16.04 14.93
CA GLY A 216 36.44 -16.47 14.25
C GLY A 216 37.59 -16.82 15.21
N GLN A 217 37.70 -16.14 16.35
CA GLN A 217 38.60 -16.52 17.46
C GLN A 217 38.18 -17.84 18.12
N THR A 218 36.89 -18.14 18.17
CA THR A 218 36.35 -19.41 18.69
C THR A 218 36.55 -20.55 17.68
N GLU A 219 36.40 -20.30 16.39
CA GLU A 219 36.64 -21.25 15.30
C GLU A 219 38.13 -21.62 15.18
N THR A 220 39.03 -20.65 15.33
CA THR A 220 40.48 -20.91 15.41
C THR A 220 40.87 -21.61 16.73
N GLY A 221 40.21 -21.30 17.85
CA GLY A 221 40.34 -22.09 19.08
C GLY A 221 39.85 -23.54 18.95
N LEU A 222 38.80 -23.77 18.16
CA LEU A 222 38.28 -25.10 17.86
C LEU A 222 39.25 -25.89 16.97
N ALA A 223 39.96 -25.24 16.04
CA ALA A 223 41.03 -25.87 15.28
C ALA A 223 42.18 -26.37 16.19
N GLY A 224 42.66 -25.53 17.12
CA GLY A 224 43.66 -25.96 18.13
C GLY A 224 43.14 -27.06 19.08
N THR A 225 41.82 -27.09 19.34
CA THR A 225 41.18 -28.18 20.08
C THR A 225 41.20 -29.50 19.28
N ASN A 226 41.08 -29.45 17.94
CA ASN A 226 41.22 -30.61 17.06
C ASN A 226 42.67 -31.12 16.97
N GLU A 227 43.67 -30.23 17.03
CA GLU A 227 45.08 -30.62 17.15
C GLU A 227 45.36 -31.34 18.47
N ALA A 228 44.82 -30.81 19.58
CA ALA A 228 44.90 -31.47 20.89
C ALA A 228 44.17 -32.83 20.91
N LEU A 229 43.01 -32.95 20.26
CA LEU A 229 42.28 -34.22 20.11
C LEU A 229 43.07 -35.25 19.28
N SER A 230 43.75 -34.80 18.23
CA SER A 230 44.64 -35.63 17.40
C SER A 230 45.85 -36.13 18.20
N GLY A 231 46.43 -35.26 19.04
CA GLY A 231 47.46 -35.64 20.01
C GLY A 231 46.97 -36.67 21.02
N LEU A 232 45.75 -36.51 21.56
CA LEU A 232 45.12 -37.46 22.46
C LEU A 232 44.88 -38.82 21.78
N GLN A 233 44.45 -38.84 20.52
CA GLN A 233 44.27 -40.06 19.72
C GLN A 233 45.60 -40.81 19.49
N SER A 234 46.72 -40.09 19.33
CA SER A 234 48.06 -40.69 19.29
C SER A 234 48.45 -41.34 20.63
N VAL A 235 48.19 -40.68 21.75
CA VAL A 235 48.41 -41.23 23.10
C VAL A 235 47.55 -42.47 23.37
N VAL A 236 46.27 -42.44 22.97
CA VAL A 236 45.36 -43.61 23.07
C VAL A 236 45.89 -44.79 22.25
N THR A 237 46.49 -44.54 21.09
CA THR A 237 47.10 -45.60 20.25
C THR A 237 48.28 -46.25 20.97
N GLN A 238 49.23 -45.46 21.50
CA GLN A 238 50.35 -45.98 22.30
C GLN A 238 49.90 -46.71 23.57
N GLN A 239 48.78 -46.32 24.16
CA GLN A 239 48.19 -47.02 25.30
C GLN A 239 47.56 -48.35 24.89
N GLY A 240 46.96 -48.46 23.70
CA GLY A 240 46.52 -49.73 23.11
C GLY A 240 47.66 -50.74 22.91
N ASP A 241 48.80 -50.27 22.40
CA ASP A 241 50.01 -51.11 22.25
C ASP A 241 50.53 -51.60 23.62
N ARG A 242 50.57 -50.72 24.63
CA ARG A 242 50.92 -51.09 26.02
C ARG A 242 49.95 -52.10 26.61
N ILE A 243 48.64 -51.92 26.43
CA ILE A 243 47.61 -52.86 26.91
C ILE A 243 47.79 -54.24 26.24
N THR A 244 48.14 -54.26 24.95
CA THR A 244 48.43 -55.51 24.21
C THR A 244 49.65 -56.24 24.77
N SER A 245 50.73 -55.52 25.07
CA SER A 245 51.92 -56.07 25.75
C SER A 245 51.62 -56.57 27.18
N GLN A 246 50.74 -55.87 27.91
CA GLN A 246 50.25 -56.31 29.21
C GLN A 246 49.39 -57.59 29.10
N GLY A 247 48.55 -57.73 28.07
CA GLY A 247 47.79 -58.95 27.79
C GLY A 247 48.66 -60.18 27.54
N GLN A 248 49.77 -60.03 26.82
CA GLN A 248 50.79 -61.08 26.66
C GLN A 248 51.42 -61.46 28.01
N SER A 249 51.69 -60.48 28.87
CA SER A 249 52.24 -60.69 30.22
C SER A 249 51.24 -61.39 31.16
N ILE A 250 49.96 -61.04 31.09
CA ILE A 250 48.86 -61.70 31.81
C ILE A 250 48.73 -63.17 31.37
N THR A 251 48.84 -63.44 30.06
CA THR A 251 48.81 -64.81 29.51
C THR A 251 49.93 -65.68 30.10
N LYS A 252 51.13 -65.12 30.30
CA LYS A 252 52.23 -65.81 31.00
C LYS A 252 51.87 -66.09 32.47
N LEU A 253 51.38 -65.09 33.19
CA LEU A 253 51.01 -65.24 34.62
C LEU A 253 49.94 -66.32 34.85
N THR A 254 48.99 -66.49 33.93
CA THR A 254 48.01 -67.59 33.99
C THR A 254 48.68 -68.98 33.94
N SER A 255 49.76 -69.14 33.15
CA SER A 255 50.55 -70.37 33.07
C SER A 255 51.36 -70.64 34.34
N ASP A 256 52.00 -69.59 34.89
CA ASP A 256 52.78 -69.66 36.13
C ASP A 256 51.86 -70.01 37.33
N LEU A 257 50.61 -69.52 37.34
CA LEU A 257 49.61 -69.79 38.37
C LEU A 257 49.12 -71.26 38.35
N GLY A 258 48.88 -71.84 37.18
CA GLY A 258 48.50 -73.26 37.04
C GLY A 258 49.58 -74.21 37.56
N THR A 259 50.85 -73.87 37.34
CA THR A 259 52.01 -74.57 37.89
C THR A 259 52.00 -74.52 39.43
N THR A 260 51.73 -73.34 40.00
CA THR A 260 51.66 -73.12 41.45
C THR A 260 50.53 -73.91 42.12
N ASN A 261 49.35 -73.96 41.50
CA ASN A 261 48.18 -74.69 42.04
C ASN A 261 48.45 -76.21 42.19
N THR A 262 49.28 -76.77 41.31
CA THR A 262 49.66 -78.20 41.33
C THR A 262 50.58 -78.55 42.51
N ALA A 263 51.37 -77.59 43.01
CA ALA A 263 52.31 -77.81 44.12
C ALA A 263 51.63 -77.78 45.51
N LEU A 264 50.49 -77.10 45.64
CA LEU A 264 49.86 -76.80 46.93
C LEU A 264 49.19 -78.03 47.59
N ALA A 265 48.77 -79.02 46.81
CA ALA A 265 47.92 -80.13 47.25
C ALA A 265 48.63 -81.27 48.03
N LYS A 266 49.80 -81.02 48.65
CA LYS A 266 50.76 -82.11 48.98
C LYS A 266 51.51 -82.10 50.31
N LYS A 267 51.21 -81.22 51.29
CA LYS A 267 52.08 -81.09 52.49
C LYS A 267 51.40 -80.66 53.82
N ALA A 268 50.78 -81.62 54.50
CA ALA A 268 50.43 -81.60 55.93
C ALA A 268 50.65 -83.01 56.54
N GLU A 269 50.73 -83.15 57.87
CA GLU A 269 51.35 -84.32 58.55
C GLU A 269 50.36 -85.35 59.14
N ALA A 270 50.87 -86.55 59.49
CA ALA A 270 50.07 -87.79 59.64
C ALA A 270 50.13 -88.60 60.97
N ALA A 271 50.63 -88.09 62.11
CA ALA A 271 50.30 -88.65 63.44
C ALA A 271 50.46 -87.68 64.65
N ALA A 272 51.69 -87.27 64.93
CA ALA A 272 52.10 -86.72 66.23
C ALA A 272 52.45 -85.21 66.34
N VAL A 273 52.77 -84.41 65.31
CA VAL A 273 52.89 -84.64 63.85
C VAL A 273 51.54 -84.90 63.15
N THR A 274 50.43 -84.57 63.81
CA THR A 274 49.06 -84.30 63.32
C THR A 274 48.37 -83.62 64.49
N ALA A 275 48.44 -84.24 65.67
CA ALA A 275 48.41 -83.51 66.93
C ALA A 275 49.41 -82.34 66.85
N LEU A 276 48.93 -81.13 67.16
CA LEU A 276 49.67 -79.88 67.39
C LEU A 276 50.61 -79.34 66.26
N THR A 277 50.77 -80.13 65.18
CA THR A 277 50.48 -79.71 63.79
C THR A 277 48.98 -79.37 63.58
N GLN A 278 48.21 -79.35 64.68
CA GLN A 278 46.96 -78.60 64.90
C GLN A 278 47.12 -77.32 65.75
N GLN A 279 48.33 -76.92 66.22
CA GLN A 279 48.46 -75.86 67.25
C GLN A 279 49.62 -74.86 67.07
N VAL A 280 50.85 -75.27 66.73
CA VAL A 280 51.80 -74.30 66.13
C VAL A 280 51.50 -74.14 64.64
N GLU A 281 50.72 -75.06 64.08
CA GLU A 281 49.86 -74.79 62.93
C GLU A 281 48.85 -73.68 63.28
N GLN A 282 48.06 -73.82 64.36
CA GLN A 282 47.06 -72.81 64.75
C GLN A 282 47.63 -71.44 65.09
N ASN A 283 48.72 -71.34 65.84
CA ASN A 283 49.22 -70.06 66.34
C ASN A 283 50.49 -69.57 65.61
N GLY A 284 51.15 -70.45 64.86
CA GLY A 284 51.99 -70.06 63.73
C GLY A 284 51.19 -69.50 62.55
N ARG A 285 49.89 -69.82 62.45
CA ARG A 285 48.90 -68.91 61.85
C ARG A 285 48.68 -67.70 62.78
N ASP A 286 47.91 -67.82 63.86
CA ASP A 286 47.28 -66.68 64.56
C ASP A 286 48.18 -65.49 64.95
N ILE A 287 49.46 -65.69 65.29
CA ILE A 287 50.35 -64.59 65.73
C ILE A 287 51.30 -64.15 64.62
N ARG A 288 51.97 -65.08 63.93
CA ARG A 288 52.88 -64.75 62.83
C ARG A 288 52.14 -64.22 61.59
N SER A 289 50.87 -64.59 61.41
CA SER A 289 49.98 -64.03 60.38
C SER A 289 49.46 -62.63 60.71
N ASN A 290 49.54 -62.16 61.95
CA ASN A 290 48.90 -60.93 62.40
C ASN A 290 49.91 -59.88 62.90
N THR A 291 50.80 -60.24 63.83
CA THR A 291 51.75 -59.27 64.41
C THR A 291 52.77 -58.81 63.38
N ASP A 292 53.45 -59.71 62.65
CA ASP A 292 54.44 -59.29 61.63
C ASP A 292 53.76 -58.55 60.46
N SER A 293 52.59 -59.01 60.05
CA SER A 293 51.72 -58.40 59.02
C SER A 293 51.23 -56.99 59.34
N ILE A 294 51.28 -56.57 60.61
CA ILE A 294 50.88 -55.22 61.06
C ILE A 294 52.12 -54.42 61.49
N THR A 295 53.06 -55.03 62.22
CA THR A 295 54.23 -54.35 62.78
C THR A 295 55.33 -54.12 61.75
N SER A 296 55.59 -55.03 60.80
CA SER A 296 56.51 -54.74 59.69
C SER A 296 55.87 -53.75 58.70
N LEU A 297 54.58 -53.93 58.43
CA LEU A 297 53.75 -53.07 57.57
C LEU A 297 53.49 -51.69 58.19
N SER A 298 53.80 -51.49 59.47
CA SER A 298 53.84 -50.18 60.15
C SER A 298 55.27 -49.66 60.29
N ASN A 299 56.24 -50.50 60.63
CA ASN A 299 57.61 -50.04 60.86
C ASN A 299 58.36 -49.77 59.54
N GLN A 300 58.15 -50.48 58.44
CA GLN A 300 58.66 -50.00 57.14
C GLN A 300 57.99 -48.68 56.73
N LEU A 301 56.71 -48.52 57.09
CA LEU A 301 55.88 -47.34 56.83
C LEU A 301 56.35 -46.06 57.56
N VAL A 302 57.23 -46.20 58.56
CA VAL A 302 57.69 -45.09 59.42
C VAL A 302 59.20 -45.09 59.68
N ASN A 303 59.79 -46.25 60.00
CA ASN A 303 61.16 -46.44 60.52
C ASN A 303 62.04 -47.56 59.87
N GLY A 304 61.67 -48.17 58.74
CA GLY A 304 62.56 -48.91 57.80
C GLY A 304 63.46 -50.07 58.28
N GLN A 305 64.62 -50.24 57.62
CA GLN A 305 65.28 -51.56 57.50
C GLN A 305 66.41 -51.84 58.52
N PRO A 306 66.49 -53.07 59.06
CA PRO A 306 67.45 -53.43 60.11
C PRO A 306 68.80 -53.97 59.61
N ASN A 307 69.75 -54.03 60.55
CA ASN A 307 71.10 -54.59 60.42
C ASN A 307 71.95 -54.06 59.25
N ARG A 308 71.74 -52.79 58.88
CA ARG A 308 72.43 -52.10 57.79
C ARG A 308 72.94 -50.73 58.22
N TRP A 309 74.11 -50.38 57.70
CA TRP A 309 74.60 -49.02 57.59
C TRP A 309 73.92 -48.36 56.40
N SER A 310 73.21 -47.25 56.61
CA SER A 310 72.97 -46.28 55.56
C SER A 310 74.32 -45.69 55.11
N ARG A 311 74.89 -46.28 54.06
CA ARG A 311 76.08 -45.77 53.40
C ARG A 311 75.69 -44.60 52.52
N ARG A 312 76.57 -43.60 52.50
CA ARG A 312 76.55 -42.49 51.56
C ARG A 312 77.97 -42.27 51.04
N LEU A 313 78.16 -42.44 49.73
CA LEU A 313 79.45 -42.19 49.09
C LEU A 313 79.43 -40.79 48.46
N TYR A 314 80.48 -40.01 48.72
CA TYR A 314 80.58 -38.62 48.28
C TYR A 314 81.88 -38.40 47.49
N PRO A 315 81.81 -37.85 46.26
CA PRO A 315 82.98 -37.57 45.43
C PRO A 315 83.68 -36.30 45.92
N VAL A 316 84.53 -36.43 46.95
CA VAL A 316 85.19 -35.32 47.63
C VAL A 316 86.67 -35.65 47.86
N GLN A 317 87.56 -34.77 47.39
CA GLN A 317 89.01 -34.87 47.53
C GLN A 317 89.52 -33.86 48.57
N LEU A 318 90.29 -34.31 49.56
CA LEU A 318 90.89 -33.47 50.59
C LEU A 318 92.31 -32.95 50.19
N ALA A 319 93.11 -32.48 51.14
CA ALA A 319 94.41 -31.87 50.86
C ALA A 319 95.59 -32.88 50.75
N ASN A 320 95.59 -33.97 51.52
CA ASN A 320 96.57 -35.06 51.44
C ASN A 320 96.07 -36.33 52.18
N ALA A 321 96.76 -37.46 51.99
CA ALA A 321 96.40 -38.76 52.58
C ALA A 321 96.39 -38.81 54.12
N GLY A 322 97.10 -37.90 54.80
CA GLY A 322 97.09 -37.78 56.26
C GLY A 322 95.95 -36.91 56.81
N THR A 323 95.06 -36.40 55.95
CA THR A 323 93.95 -35.53 56.36
C THR A 323 92.78 -36.36 56.90
N VAL A 324 92.27 -36.00 58.07
CA VAL A 324 91.10 -36.64 58.71
C VAL A 324 89.80 -36.06 58.11
N PRO A 325 88.83 -36.88 57.68
CA PRO A 325 87.58 -36.42 57.06
C PRO A 325 86.54 -35.92 58.09
N SER A 326 85.67 -35.01 57.67
CA SER A 326 84.57 -34.49 58.48
C SER A 326 83.23 -34.40 57.71
N PHE A 327 82.12 -34.29 58.44
CA PHE A 327 80.80 -34.07 57.83
C PHE A 327 80.68 -32.75 57.05
N SER A 328 81.52 -31.76 57.33
CA SER A 328 81.53 -30.48 56.62
C SER A 328 81.92 -30.66 55.16
N ASP A 329 82.85 -31.58 54.89
CA ASP A 329 83.43 -31.81 53.56
C ASP A 329 82.43 -32.44 52.58
N VAL A 330 81.39 -33.11 53.11
CA VAL A 330 80.32 -33.77 52.34
C VAL A 330 78.98 -33.03 52.40
N ARG A 331 78.91 -31.86 53.06
CA ARG A 331 77.66 -31.14 53.30
C ARG A 331 77.28 -30.26 52.11
N ALA A 332 76.01 -30.33 51.71
CA ALA A 332 75.48 -29.78 50.45
C ALA A 332 76.07 -30.38 49.15
N VAL A 333 77.12 -31.21 49.24
CA VAL A 333 77.49 -32.16 48.19
C VAL A 333 76.43 -33.26 48.16
N ALA A 334 75.81 -33.49 47.01
CA ALA A 334 74.85 -34.59 46.87
C ALA A 334 75.61 -35.94 46.93
N PRO A 335 75.24 -36.88 47.82
CA PRO A 335 75.81 -38.21 47.80
C PRO A 335 75.44 -38.91 46.49
N THR A 336 76.45 -39.38 45.74
CA THR A 336 76.24 -40.08 44.47
C THR A 336 75.73 -41.51 44.67
N VAL A 337 75.87 -42.03 45.89
CA VAL A 337 75.22 -43.25 46.37
C VAL A 337 74.58 -42.94 47.72
N VAL A 338 73.29 -43.27 47.89
CA VAL A 338 72.63 -43.42 49.19
C VAL A 338 72.02 -44.81 49.20
N ASP A 339 72.57 -45.71 50.00
CA ASP A 339 72.14 -47.10 50.06
C ASP A 339 72.28 -47.69 51.46
N GLU A 340 71.71 -48.88 51.68
CA GLU A 340 71.70 -49.55 52.98
C GLU A 340 72.58 -50.82 52.88
N VAL A 341 73.84 -50.69 53.30
CA VAL A 341 74.90 -51.71 53.20
C VAL A 341 74.96 -52.54 54.48
N ALA A 342 75.18 -53.85 54.35
CA ALA A 342 75.27 -54.75 55.50
C ALA A 342 76.53 -54.50 56.35
N ASP A 343 76.44 -54.78 57.65
CA ASP A 343 77.58 -54.72 58.56
C ASP A 343 78.55 -55.92 58.39
N ALA A 344 79.85 -55.68 58.53
CA ALA A 344 80.91 -56.65 58.26
C ALA A 344 82.20 -56.33 59.02
N ALA A 345 83.04 -57.34 59.28
CA ALA A 345 84.31 -57.18 60.00
C ALA A 345 85.37 -56.38 59.21
N LYS A 346 85.16 -56.26 57.90
CA LYS A 346 85.81 -55.32 57.00
C LYS A 346 84.70 -54.63 56.19
N LEU A 347 84.48 -53.34 56.40
CA LEU A 347 83.58 -52.53 55.58
C LEU A 347 84.38 -52.11 54.34
N ASP A 348 84.20 -52.87 53.26
CA ASP A 348 84.94 -52.69 52.01
C ASP A 348 84.17 -51.80 51.03
N PHE A 349 84.86 -50.80 50.48
CA PHE A 349 84.39 -49.88 49.45
C PHE A 349 85.45 -49.70 48.36
N THR A 350 86.33 -50.69 48.15
CA THR A 350 87.45 -50.61 47.20
C THR A 350 87.00 -50.27 45.77
N SER A 351 85.78 -50.65 45.39
CA SER A 351 85.15 -50.30 44.11
C SER A 351 84.63 -48.86 44.00
N ALA A 352 84.45 -48.14 45.11
CA ALA A 352 84.14 -46.72 45.10
C ALA A 352 85.34 -45.88 44.63
N GLY A 353 86.57 -46.38 44.87
CA GLY A 353 87.80 -45.87 44.29
C GLY A 353 88.57 -44.90 45.18
N SER A 354 89.26 -43.97 44.52
CA SER A 354 90.20 -43.00 45.11
C SER A 354 89.63 -41.58 45.03
N TYR A 355 90.08 -40.69 45.92
CA TYR A 355 89.63 -39.30 46.05
C TYR A 355 88.14 -39.14 46.40
N LEU A 356 87.73 -39.79 47.50
CA LEU A 356 86.35 -39.74 48.00
C LEU A 356 86.29 -39.70 49.53
N ILE A 357 85.12 -39.32 50.04
CA ILE A 357 84.73 -39.56 51.44
C ILE A 357 83.58 -40.58 51.46
N ALA A 358 83.80 -41.69 52.16
CA ALA A 358 82.78 -42.69 52.43
C ALA A 358 82.19 -42.45 53.82
N LEU A 359 80.89 -42.11 53.89
CA LEU A 359 80.10 -42.16 55.12
C LEU A 359 79.41 -43.53 55.21
N TYR A 360 79.58 -44.21 56.32
CA TYR A 360 78.70 -45.29 56.75
C TYR A 360 77.98 -44.83 58.01
N SER A 361 76.65 -44.72 57.99
CA SER A 361 75.84 -44.25 59.13
C SER A 361 74.84 -45.32 59.56
N CYS A 362 74.74 -45.63 60.85
CA CYS A 362 73.71 -46.50 61.38
C CYS A 362 73.21 -45.95 62.72
N GLN A 363 71.94 -46.18 63.04
CA GLN A 363 71.55 -46.22 64.46
C GLN A 363 71.90 -47.61 64.98
N VAL A 364 72.55 -47.70 66.14
CA VAL A 364 72.83 -48.94 66.87
C VAL A 364 72.54 -48.79 68.35
N LYS A 365 72.26 -49.90 69.04
CA LYS A 365 71.85 -49.89 70.45
C LYS A 365 72.81 -50.70 71.31
N VAL A 366 73.36 -50.14 72.38
CA VAL A 366 74.13 -50.91 73.39
C VAL A 366 73.41 -50.90 74.72
N VAL A 367 73.55 -51.98 75.49
CA VAL A 367 72.86 -52.17 76.79
C VAL A 367 73.65 -51.64 78.00
N ALA A 368 74.94 -51.37 77.82
CA ALA A 368 75.83 -50.78 78.80
C ALA A 368 76.93 -49.97 78.09
N ASP A 369 77.64 -49.13 78.84
CA ASP A 369 78.83 -48.44 78.32
C ASP A 369 79.88 -49.46 77.86
N THR A 370 80.22 -49.43 76.57
CA THR A 370 80.96 -50.50 75.88
C THR A 370 82.13 -49.90 75.10
N THR A 371 83.36 -50.24 75.49
CA THR A 371 84.56 -49.92 74.71
C THR A 371 84.70 -50.92 73.56
N ILE A 372 84.54 -50.43 72.33
CA ILE A 372 84.79 -51.17 71.08
C ILE A 372 86.27 -51.00 70.73
N THR A 373 87.03 -52.10 70.73
CA THR A 373 88.46 -52.12 70.35
C THR A 373 88.63 -52.84 69.02
N LEU A 374 88.98 -52.06 68.00
CA LEU A 374 89.31 -52.50 66.65
C LEU A 374 90.79 -52.92 66.63
N ALA A 375 91.08 -54.22 66.69
CA ALA A 375 92.44 -54.76 66.73
C ALA A 375 92.63 -55.91 65.72
N PRO A 376 92.62 -55.63 64.39
CA PRO A 376 92.62 -56.66 63.34
C PRO A 376 93.98 -57.32 63.08
N GLY A 377 95.03 -57.03 63.85
CA GLY A 377 96.41 -57.51 63.65
C GLY A 377 97.16 -56.84 62.49
N ALA A 378 96.45 -56.44 61.43
CA ALA A 378 96.89 -55.49 60.41
C ALA A 378 96.38 -54.06 60.71
N ARG A 379 96.35 -53.15 59.73
CA ARG A 379 95.83 -51.78 59.91
C ARG A 379 94.30 -51.69 59.93
N VAL A 380 93.77 -50.67 60.61
CA VAL A 380 92.31 -50.44 60.80
C VAL A 380 91.67 -49.62 59.66
N PHE A 381 92.40 -48.69 59.05
CA PHE A 381 91.99 -47.96 57.85
C PHE A 381 93.12 -48.07 56.81
N ASP A 382 92.82 -48.09 55.51
CA ASP A 382 93.88 -48.17 54.48
C ASP A 382 94.64 -46.83 54.30
N ASP A 383 93.92 -45.70 54.36
CA ASP A 383 94.45 -44.33 54.37
C ASP A 383 94.25 -43.68 55.77
N THR A 384 93.25 -42.79 55.93
CA THR A 384 92.93 -42.09 57.20
C THR A 384 91.42 -42.06 57.45
N GLY A 385 90.99 -42.48 58.63
CA GLY A 385 89.58 -42.60 59.01
C GLY A 385 89.22 -41.95 60.34
N ALA A 386 87.96 -41.54 60.45
CA ALA A 386 87.34 -40.91 61.62
C ALA A 386 86.09 -41.68 62.07
N ILE A 387 85.96 -41.88 63.38
CA ILE A 387 84.83 -42.55 64.01
C ILE A 387 84.00 -41.50 64.74
N PHE A 388 82.73 -41.42 64.38
CA PHE A 388 81.71 -40.55 64.98
C PHE A 388 80.67 -41.41 65.71
N VAL A 389 80.22 -40.91 66.86
CA VAL A 389 79.14 -41.49 67.67
C VAL A 389 78.20 -40.34 68.03
N ASN A 390 76.92 -40.47 67.69
CA ASN A 390 75.90 -39.42 67.78
C ASN A 390 76.32 -38.11 67.08
N GLY A 391 76.99 -38.21 65.92
CA GLY A 391 77.55 -37.08 65.18
C GLY A 391 78.80 -36.42 65.80
N VAL A 392 79.29 -36.91 66.94
CA VAL A 392 80.50 -36.39 67.63
C VAL A 392 81.68 -37.30 67.36
N GLN A 393 82.84 -36.76 66.98
CA GLN A 393 84.04 -37.57 66.73
C GLN A 393 84.61 -38.13 68.05
N VAL A 394 84.84 -39.45 68.11
CA VAL A 394 85.34 -40.15 69.30
C VAL A 394 86.69 -40.85 69.09
N ALA A 395 87.05 -41.19 67.86
CA ALA A 395 88.34 -41.80 67.54
C ALA A 395 88.77 -41.52 66.08
N TRP A 396 90.03 -41.82 65.77
CA TRP A 396 90.62 -41.75 64.44
C TRP A 396 91.76 -42.75 64.32
N GLY A 397 92.25 -42.99 63.10
CA GLY A 397 93.44 -43.80 62.85
C GLY A 397 94.01 -43.60 61.46
N ASN A 398 95.25 -44.02 61.25
CA ASN A 398 95.96 -43.95 59.98
C ASN A 398 96.58 -45.31 59.60
N ALA A 399 97.15 -45.38 58.39
CA ALA A 399 97.71 -46.59 57.79
C ALA A 399 98.84 -47.30 58.58
N SER A 400 99.39 -46.70 59.64
CA SER A 400 100.41 -47.30 60.52
C SER A 400 99.84 -47.90 61.81
N TRP A 401 98.55 -47.70 62.11
CA TRP A 401 97.92 -48.12 63.37
C TRP A 401 97.20 -49.46 63.23
N ASN A 402 97.58 -50.43 64.06
CA ASN A 402 96.99 -51.77 64.13
C ASN A 402 95.99 -51.97 65.28
N THR A 403 95.69 -50.91 66.04
CA THR A 403 94.64 -50.90 67.07
C THR A 403 94.03 -49.50 67.20
N VAL A 404 92.70 -49.41 67.28
CA VAL A 404 91.91 -48.18 67.52
C VAL A 404 90.76 -48.54 68.46
N SER A 405 90.45 -47.71 69.47
CA SER A 405 89.34 -47.96 70.41
C SER A 405 88.44 -46.74 70.57
N PHE A 406 87.14 -46.98 70.80
CA PHE A 406 86.14 -45.94 71.11
C PHE A 406 85.05 -46.49 72.04
N GLU A 407 84.31 -45.63 72.75
CA GLU A 407 83.18 -46.05 73.58
C GLU A 407 81.82 -45.76 72.92
N LEU A 408 80.87 -46.66 73.18
CA LEU A 408 79.44 -46.45 72.99
C LEU A 408 78.76 -46.38 74.35
N LYS A 409 77.78 -45.48 74.51
CA LYS A 409 77.08 -45.25 75.78
C LYS A 409 75.74 -45.98 75.84
N ALA A 410 75.33 -46.45 77.02
CA ALA A 410 74.10 -47.23 77.17
C ALA A 410 72.87 -46.54 76.55
N GLY A 411 72.21 -47.20 75.58
CA GLY A 411 71.08 -46.67 74.81
C GLY A 411 71.24 -46.80 73.29
N TRP A 412 70.38 -46.11 72.55
CA TRP A 412 70.55 -45.88 71.11
C TRP A 412 71.65 -44.85 70.86
N ASN A 413 72.52 -45.14 69.90
CA ASN A 413 73.60 -44.29 69.42
C ASN A 413 73.58 -44.32 67.89
N THR A 414 73.68 -43.19 67.21
CA THR A 414 74.14 -43.22 65.82
C THR A 414 75.63 -43.56 65.83
N VAL A 415 76.10 -44.54 65.06
CA VAL A 415 77.53 -44.76 64.83
C VAL A 415 77.83 -44.53 63.37
N GLU A 416 78.88 -43.77 63.12
CA GLU A 416 79.19 -43.18 61.84
C GLU A 416 80.69 -43.26 61.54
N PHE A 417 81.06 -43.90 60.44
CA PHE A 417 82.43 -43.90 59.95
C PHE A 417 82.55 -42.96 58.75
N LEU A 418 83.45 -41.99 58.82
CA LEU A 418 83.94 -41.25 57.66
C LEU A 418 85.36 -41.71 57.35
N VAL A 419 85.63 -42.06 56.09
CA VAL A 419 87.00 -42.36 55.63
C VAL A 419 87.34 -41.48 54.44
N ASN A 420 88.47 -40.79 54.54
CA ASN A 420 89.14 -40.12 53.43
C ASN A 420 89.92 -41.19 52.69
N GLN A 421 89.50 -41.52 51.47
CA GLN A 421 90.29 -42.40 50.63
C GLN A 421 91.10 -41.59 49.62
N TRP A 422 92.42 -41.70 49.71
CA TRP A 422 93.36 -41.01 48.87
C TRP A 422 93.73 -41.87 47.67
N THR A 423 94.50 -42.94 47.88
CA THR A 423 95.00 -43.85 46.83
C THR A 423 95.36 -45.20 47.43
N GLY A 424 94.54 -46.23 47.23
CA GLY A 424 94.77 -47.56 47.85
C GLY A 424 93.63 -48.55 47.61
N GLN A 425 93.46 -49.51 48.51
CA GLN A 425 92.24 -50.32 48.58
C GLN A 425 91.31 -49.72 49.64
N ALA A 426 90.15 -49.23 49.22
CA ALA A 426 89.30 -48.45 50.09
C ALA A 426 88.52 -49.32 51.10
N TYR A 427 88.93 -49.33 52.36
CA TYR A 427 88.24 -50.10 53.40
C TYR A 427 88.45 -49.58 54.83
N ILE A 428 87.51 -49.95 55.69
CA ILE A 428 87.67 -50.00 57.15
C ILE A 428 87.81 -51.47 57.54
N ASN A 429 88.87 -51.82 58.24
CA ASN A 429 89.15 -53.15 58.76
C ASN A 429 88.97 -53.12 60.28
N LEU A 430 87.74 -53.39 60.72
CA LEU A 430 87.35 -53.29 62.13
C LEU A 430 87.96 -54.44 62.96
N GLY A 431 88.23 -55.59 62.37
CA GLY A 431 88.63 -56.83 63.07
C GLY A 431 87.47 -57.51 63.84
N LEU A 432 86.29 -56.88 63.84
CA LEU A 432 85.04 -57.32 64.45
C LEU A 432 83.88 -56.73 63.64
N LYS A 433 82.70 -57.34 63.64
CA LYS A 433 81.49 -56.60 63.23
C LYS A 433 81.02 -55.70 64.36
N LEU A 434 80.41 -54.56 64.05
CA LEU A 434 79.80 -53.75 65.11
C LEU A 434 78.53 -54.41 65.65
N SER A 435 77.70 -54.98 64.77
CA SER A 435 76.51 -55.78 65.10
C SER A 435 76.81 -56.93 66.06
N ASP A 436 77.95 -57.60 65.94
CA ASP A 436 78.40 -58.66 66.87
C ASP A 436 78.84 -58.09 68.26
N LYS A 437 78.73 -56.78 68.49
CA LYS A 437 79.06 -56.05 69.73
C LYS A 437 77.95 -55.09 70.21
N VAL A 438 76.80 -55.04 69.51
CA VAL A 438 75.63 -54.19 69.84
C VAL A 438 74.33 -55.01 69.76
N ALA A 439 73.15 -54.38 69.83
CA ALA A 439 71.84 -55.05 69.89
C ALA A 439 70.84 -54.83 68.72
N GLU A 440 70.72 -53.66 68.05
CA GLU A 440 69.63 -53.30 67.08
C GLU A 440 70.01 -52.23 65.97
N MET A 441 69.19 -51.95 64.89
CA MET A 441 69.37 -50.99 63.70
C MET A 441 68.06 -50.66 62.84
N TYR A 442 67.87 -49.48 62.12
CA TYR A 442 66.60 -49.01 61.37
C TYR A 442 66.64 -47.87 60.21
N SER A 443 65.53 -47.57 59.41
CA SER A 443 65.28 -46.48 58.33
C SER A 443 63.83 -45.80 58.07
N GLY A 444 63.04 -45.85 56.93
CA GLY A 444 61.48 -45.74 56.83
C GLY A 444 60.59 -44.75 55.91
N LEU A 445 59.33 -45.10 55.40
CA LEU A 445 58.27 -44.26 54.62
C LEU A 445 56.76 -44.83 54.31
N GLY A 446 55.62 -44.04 54.26
CA GLY A 446 54.22 -44.35 53.68
C GLY A 446 52.99 -43.36 53.98
N VAL A 447 51.63 -43.41 53.70
CA VAL A 447 50.53 -44.00 52.77
C VAL A 447 49.05 -43.36 53.00
N SER A 448 47.94 -43.47 52.15
CA SER A 448 46.50 -42.88 52.34
C SER A 448 45.27 -43.31 51.38
N ALA A 449 43.93 -43.00 51.63
CA ALA A 449 42.67 -43.36 50.80
C ALA A 449 41.21 -42.66 51.06
N LEU A 450 40.09 -43.02 50.30
CA LEU A 450 38.55 -42.97 50.54
C LEU A 450 37.45 -42.10 49.76
N ALA A 451 37.69 -41.04 48.97
CA ALA A 451 36.75 -39.86 48.93
C ALA A 451 35.36 -39.75 48.18
N ASN A 452 34.99 -40.47 47.10
CA ASN A 452 34.12 -39.86 46.05
C ASN A 452 32.57 -39.86 46.14
N ALA A 453 31.89 -40.80 46.83
CA ALA A 453 30.44 -41.01 46.63
C ALA A 453 29.51 -39.87 47.15
N ALA A 454 30.01 -39.02 48.06
CA ALA A 454 29.20 -38.00 48.73
C ALA A 454 28.84 -36.79 47.86
N GLY A 455 29.56 -36.54 46.75
CA GLY A 455 29.43 -35.29 45.99
C GLY A 455 28.11 -35.10 45.25
N VAL A 456 27.55 -36.16 44.67
CA VAL A 456 26.43 -36.08 43.72
C VAL A 456 25.12 -35.66 44.40
N LEU A 457 24.85 -36.19 45.60
CA LEU A 457 23.57 -35.98 46.31
C LEU A 457 23.33 -34.51 46.71
N SER A 458 24.42 -33.77 46.96
CA SER A 458 24.37 -32.36 47.39
C SER A 458 23.81 -31.41 46.31
N SER A 459 24.05 -31.71 45.03
CA SER A 459 23.73 -30.81 43.91
C SER A 459 22.22 -30.64 43.70
N ASN A 460 21.49 -31.76 43.58
CA ASN A 460 20.08 -31.74 43.16
C ASN A 460 19.15 -31.05 44.17
N VAL A 461 19.48 -31.10 45.46
CA VAL A 461 18.69 -30.46 46.53
C VAL A 461 18.76 -28.93 46.43
N SER A 462 19.90 -28.38 45.99
CA SER A 462 20.11 -26.94 45.85
C SER A 462 19.19 -26.31 44.79
N GLN A 463 19.02 -26.99 43.65
CA GLN A 463 18.28 -26.45 42.51
C GLN A 463 16.81 -26.17 42.87
N ILE A 464 16.14 -27.13 43.53
CA ILE A 464 14.72 -27.09 43.88
C ILE A 464 14.38 -25.91 44.82
N GLY A 465 15.31 -25.51 45.68
CA GLY A 465 15.11 -24.39 46.62
C GLY A 465 14.88 -23.04 45.93
N ASN A 466 15.50 -22.82 44.76
CA ASN A 466 15.46 -21.53 44.08
C ASN A 466 14.11 -21.25 43.40
N ASP A 467 13.51 -22.27 42.78
CA ASP A 467 12.24 -22.12 42.03
C ASP A 467 11.06 -21.77 42.97
N VAL A 468 11.06 -22.29 44.19
CA VAL A 468 10.05 -21.99 45.23
C VAL A 468 10.10 -20.53 45.67
N VAL A 469 11.30 -19.95 45.78
CA VAL A 469 11.49 -18.53 46.14
C VAL A 469 10.95 -17.63 45.02
N SER A 470 11.22 -17.96 43.76
CA SER A 470 10.76 -17.20 42.59
C SER A 470 9.23 -17.08 42.55
N ASN A 471 8.51 -18.21 42.63
CA ASN A 471 7.04 -18.23 42.60
C ASN A 471 6.39 -17.40 43.73
N SER A 472 7.02 -17.36 44.90
CA SER A 472 6.53 -16.62 46.07
C SER A 472 6.52 -15.09 45.86
N GLN A 473 7.43 -14.57 45.04
CA GLN A 473 7.53 -13.14 44.74
C GLN A 473 6.40 -12.67 43.80
N SER A 474 6.12 -13.43 42.75
CA SER A 474 5.06 -13.14 41.77
C SER A 474 3.66 -13.05 42.40
N ILE A 475 3.34 -13.95 43.33
CA ILE A 475 2.06 -13.94 44.07
C ILE A 475 1.87 -12.65 44.87
N THR A 476 2.97 -12.10 45.42
CA THR A 476 2.93 -10.88 46.24
C THR A 476 2.63 -9.65 45.38
N GLN A 477 3.16 -9.58 44.15
CA GLN A 477 2.89 -8.49 43.21
C GLN A 477 1.42 -8.45 42.77
N LEU A 478 0.84 -9.61 42.47
CA LEU A 478 -0.58 -9.74 42.09
C LEU A 478 -1.54 -9.26 43.18
N ARG A 479 -1.26 -9.58 44.45
CA ARG A 479 -2.08 -9.11 45.59
C ARG A 479 -2.13 -7.59 45.66
N ASN A 480 -1.00 -6.91 45.47
CA ASN A 480 -0.93 -5.44 45.57
C ASN A 480 -1.72 -4.73 44.46
N ALA A 481 -1.71 -5.28 43.23
CA ALA A 481 -2.47 -4.74 42.11
C ALA A 481 -3.99 -4.85 42.30
N LEU A 482 -4.47 -5.92 42.96
CA LEU A 482 -5.89 -6.11 43.26
C LEU A 482 -6.40 -5.04 44.25
N THR A 483 -5.68 -4.81 45.36
CA THR A 483 -6.06 -3.80 46.36
C THR A 483 -6.19 -2.38 45.78
N GLN A 484 -5.34 -2.01 44.82
CA GLN A 484 -5.44 -0.72 44.13
C GLN A 484 -6.67 -0.64 43.21
N THR A 485 -7.13 -1.77 42.68
CA THR A 485 -8.33 -1.82 41.82
C THR A 485 -9.59 -1.57 42.64
N ASP A 486 -9.72 -2.19 43.82
CA ASP A 486 -10.87 -1.99 44.71
C ASP A 486 -11.01 -0.52 45.15
N ALA A 487 -9.91 0.12 45.53
CA ALA A 487 -9.88 1.54 45.88
C ALA A 487 -10.35 2.45 44.72
N ASN A 488 -9.95 2.12 43.49
CA ASN A 488 -10.35 2.87 42.29
C ASN A 488 -11.85 2.68 41.95
N VAL A 489 -12.44 1.52 42.27
CA VAL A 489 -13.88 1.27 42.11
C VAL A 489 -14.68 2.06 43.14
N ALA A 490 -14.26 2.07 44.41
CA ALA A 490 -14.92 2.84 45.46
C ALA A 490 -14.96 4.36 45.14
N SER A 491 -13.87 4.91 44.59
CA SER A 491 -13.80 6.32 44.18
C SER A 491 -14.73 6.66 43.01
N LYS A 492 -14.98 5.72 42.08
CA LYS A 492 -15.89 5.93 40.94
C LYS A 492 -17.39 5.92 41.31
N ALA A 493 -17.76 5.56 42.54
CA ALA A 493 -19.12 5.76 43.07
C ALA A 493 -19.33 7.23 43.52
N ASP A 494 -18.98 8.16 42.62
CA ASP A 494 -18.54 9.51 42.99
C ASP A 494 -19.69 10.44 43.41
N GLN A 495 -19.43 11.27 44.43
CA GLN A 495 -20.40 12.13 45.13
C GLN A 495 -21.22 13.01 44.17
N THR A 496 -20.61 13.43 43.06
CA THR A 496 -21.22 14.28 42.02
C THR A 496 -22.48 13.66 41.40
N ALA A 497 -22.50 12.35 41.19
CA ALA A 497 -23.66 11.67 40.59
C ALA A 497 -24.84 11.62 41.57
N MET A 498 -24.57 11.37 42.85
CA MET A 498 -25.58 11.39 43.91
C MET A 498 -26.11 12.80 44.16
N ASN A 499 -25.24 13.81 44.25
CA ASN A 499 -25.65 15.22 44.40
C ASN A 499 -26.58 15.69 43.27
N SER A 500 -26.28 15.28 42.02
CA SER A 500 -27.11 15.60 40.85
C SER A 500 -28.49 14.93 40.90
N LEU A 501 -28.58 13.72 41.45
CA LEU A 501 -29.86 13.04 41.67
C LEU A 501 -30.65 13.68 42.82
N THR A 502 -30.01 13.96 43.96
CA THR A 502 -30.61 14.63 45.12
C THR A 502 -31.21 15.98 44.74
N GLY A 503 -30.46 16.87 44.09
CA GLY A 503 -30.96 18.18 43.68
C GLY A 503 -32.10 18.14 42.65
N ARG A 504 -32.25 17.04 41.90
CA ARG A 504 -33.43 16.80 41.06
C ARG A 504 -34.66 16.40 41.87
N VAL A 505 -34.49 15.59 42.92
CA VAL A 505 -35.57 15.17 43.82
C VAL A 505 -36.09 16.37 44.63
N GLU A 506 -35.21 17.10 45.30
CA GLU A 506 -35.55 18.29 46.12
C GLU A 506 -36.36 19.33 45.33
N LYS A 507 -35.97 19.57 44.06
CA LYS A 507 -36.66 20.51 43.17
C LYS A 507 -38.06 20.02 42.78
N THR A 508 -38.26 18.70 42.66
CA THR A 508 -39.59 18.11 42.40
C THR A 508 -40.48 18.17 43.63
N GLU A 509 -39.96 17.86 44.82
CA GLU A 509 -40.70 17.90 46.09
C GLU A 509 -41.16 19.33 46.44
N SER A 510 -40.31 20.33 46.19
CA SER A 510 -40.65 21.75 46.33
C SER A 510 -41.84 22.16 45.43
N GLY A 511 -41.83 21.72 44.16
CA GLY A 511 -42.93 21.99 43.22
C GLY A 511 -44.26 21.34 43.64
N LEU A 512 -44.23 20.09 44.12
CA LEU A 512 -45.41 19.40 44.65
C LEU A 512 -45.96 20.09 45.91
N THR A 513 -45.07 20.57 46.79
CA THR A 513 -45.45 21.31 48.01
C THR A 513 -46.19 22.60 47.68
N ALA A 514 -45.70 23.36 46.68
CA ALA A 514 -46.35 24.59 46.23
C ALA A 514 -47.75 24.33 45.62
N ALA A 515 -47.92 23.25 44.85
CA ALA A 515 -49.23 22.87 44.30
C ALA A 515 -50.26 22.55 45.41
N ASN A 516 -49.83 21.82 46.45
CA ASN A 516 -50.69 21.46 47.58
C ASN A 516 -51.16 22.69 48.40
N ALA A 517 -50.31 23.70 48.55
CA ALA A 517 -50.67 24.97 49.19
C ALA A 517 -51.80 25.70 48.42
N ASN A 518 -51.70 25.77 47.09
CA ASN A 518 -52.73 26.40 46.24
C ASN A 518 -54.09 25.70 46.34
N ILE A 519 -54.12 24.36 46.36
CA ILE A 519 -55.33 23.56 46.54
C ILE A 519 -55.97 23.85 47.91
N THR A 520 -55.17 24.00 48.96
CA THR A 520 -55.63 24.32 50.32
C THR A 520 -56.26 25.71 50.41
N SER A 521 -55.69 26.70 49.71
CA SER A 521 -56.28 28.04 49.57
C SER A 521 -57.61 28.02 48.83
N LEU A 522 -57.72 27.34 47.69
CA LEU A 522 -58.98 27.20 46.95
C LEU A 522 -60.09 26.58 47.81
N LYS A 523 -59.78 25.47 48.50
CA LYS A 523 -60.70 24.76 49.39
C LYS A 523 -61.22 25.65 50.53
N SER A 524 -60.41 26.60 50.98
CA SER A 524 -60.76 27.58 52.02
C SER A 524 -61.64 28.70 51.47
N ALA A 525 -61.32 29.23 50.29
CA ALA A 525 -62.12 30.27 49.62
C ALA A 525 -63.54 29.78 49.27
N VAL A 526 -63.69 28.55 48.75
CA VAL A 526 -65.01 27.96 48.46
C VAL A 526 -65.86 27.82 49.72
N ARG A 527 -65.26 27.44 50.86
CA ARG A 527 -65.98 27.37 52.15
C ARG A 527 -66.43 28.74 52.65
N ALA A 528 -65.59 29.76 52.52
CA ALA A 528 -65.94 31.13 52.92
C ALA A 528 -67.09 31.71 52.07
N GLY A 529 -67.04 31.53 50.74
CA GLY A 529 -68.10 32.00 49.83
C GLY A 529 -69.46 31.33 50.07
N ASN A 530 -69.49 30.11 50.60
CA ASN A 530 -70.73 29.39 50.91
C ASN A 530 -71.34 29.76 52.27
N ALA A 531 -70.62 30.51 53.12
CA ALA A 531 -71.05 30.89 54.47
C ALA A 531 -71.70 32.28 54.55
N SER A 532 -71.49 33.15 53.53
CA SER A 532 -72.03 34.51 53.49
C SER A 532 -73.37 34.65 52.75
N GLY A 533 -73.87 33.58 52.13
CA GLY A 533 -75.12 33.55 51.35
C GLY A 533 -76.41 33.53 52.17
N GLY A 534 -76.51 34.42 53.17
CA GLY A 534 -77.71 34.59 53.99
C GLY A 534 -78.95 34.94 53.16
N ASP A 535 -80.11 34.51 53.62
CA ASP A 535 -81.40 34.88 53.02
C ASP A 535 -81.87 36.24 53.56
N LEU A 536 -82.37 37.07 52.66
CA LEU A 536 -82.82 38.43 52.98
C LEU A 536 -84.32 38.47 53.30
N ILE A 537 -85.11 37.47 52.88
CA ILE A 537 -86.53 37.38 53.28
C ILE A 537 -86.62 36.82 54.72
N PRO A 538 -87.21 37.54 55.70
CA PRO A 538 -87.18 37.11 57.10
C PRO A 538 -88.00 35.84 57.42
N ASN A 539 -89.13 35.62 56.74
CA ASN A 539 -90.01 34.46 56.94
C ASN A 539 -90.33 33.79 55.58
N PRO A 540 -89.36 33.09 54.96
CA PRO A 540 -89.48 32.62 53.58
C PRO A 540 -90.58 31.57 53.39
N THR A 541 -90.89 30.79 54.42
CA THR A 541 -91.92 29.74 54.42
C THR A 541 -93.29 30.23 54.89
N PHE A 542 -93.42 31.52 55.24
CA PHE A 542 -94.63 32.12 55.82
C PHE A 542 -95.17 31.34 57.03
N ASP A 543 -94.30 30.87 57.91
CA ASP A 543 -94.73 30.18 59.13
C ASP A 543 -95.35 31.19 60.11
N PRO A 544 -96.61 30.99 60.58
CA PRO A 544 -97.29 31.88 61.53
C PRO A 544 -96.60 32.07 62.89
N ALA A 545 -95.59 31.26 63.24
CA ALA A 545 -94.77 31.45 64.43
C ALA A 545 -93.85 32.68 64.35
N TYR A 546 -93.66 33.26 63.17
CA TYR A 546 -92.86 34.47 62.92
C TYR A 546 -93.72 35.58 62.29
N ASP A 547 -93.13 36.77 62.10
CA ASP A 547 -93.80 37.88 61.40
C ASP A 547 -94.25 37.41 60.00
N GLN A 548 -95.55 37.60 59.71
CA GLN A 548 -96.18 37.23 58.43
C GLN A 548 -95.85 38.22 57.31
N MET A 549 -95.02 39.24 57.58
CA MET A 549 -94.51 40.23 56.64
C MET A 549 -95.64 41.00 55.93
N GLY A 550 -96.77 41.19 56.60
CA GLY A 550 -97.96 41.87 56.07
C GLY A 550 -98.80 41.08 55.05
N PHE A 551 -98.51 39.79 54.83
CA PHE A 551 -99.34 38.93 53.98
C PHE A 551 -100.48 38.27 54.78
N SER A 552 -101.56 37.94 54.07
CA SER A 552 -102.55 36.98 54.59
C SER A 552 -101.99 35.58 54.44
N VAL A 553 -101.66 34.92 55.55
CA VAL A 553 -101.08 33.56 55.56
C VAL A 553 -102.18 32.53 55.78
N VAL A 554 -102.14 31.45 54.99
CA VAL A 554 -103.04 30.30 55.12
C VAL A 554 -102.24 29.01 55.25
N ALA A 555 -102.84 28.00 55.91
CA ALA A 555 -102.34 26.63 55.86
C ALA A 555 -102.51 26.07 54.44
N THR A 556 -101.52 25.33 53.94
CA THR A 556 -101.54 24.78 52.57
C THR A 556 -102.48 23.60 52.38
N THR A 557 -103.20 23.22 53.44
CA THR A 557 -104.29 22.24 53.46
C THR A 557 -105.68 22.87 53.40
N ALA A 558 -105.80 24.20 53.34
CA ALA A 558 -107.08 24.89 53.19
C ALA A 558 -107.70 24.69 51.79
N GLU A 559 -109.02 24.63 51.71
CA GLU A 559 -109.78 24.21 50.50
C GLU A 559 -109.51 25.07 49.24
N GLU A 560 -109.21 26.36 49.41
CA GLU A 560 -108.86 27.25 48.29
C GLU A 560 -107.40 27.13 47.82
N VAL A 561 -106.54 26.41 48.55
CA VAL A 561 -105.11 26.26 48.22
C VAL A 561 -104.92 25.04 47.32
N PRO A 562 -104.23 25.16 46.17
CA PRO A 562 -103.95 24.01 45.33
C PRO A 562 -103.12 22.94 46.05
N PRO A 563 -103.46 21.64 45.91
CA PRO A 563 -102.82 20.57 46.66
C PRO A 563 -101.37 20.29 46.23
N GLY A 564 -100.62 19.59 47.09
CA GLY A 564 -99.25 19.15 46.80
C GLY A 564 -98.16 20.16 47.16
N CYS A 565 -98.44 21.13 48.03
CA CYS A 565 -97.40 22.00 48.58
C CYS A 565 -96.48 21.23 49.54
N PRO A 566 -95.14 21.31 49.41
CA PRO A 566 -94.21 20.67 50.34
C PRO A 566 -93.92 21.49 51.62
N TYR A 567 -94.60 22.63 51.82
CA TYR A 567 -94.49 23.48 53.02
C TYR A 567 -95.88 23.64 53.65
N GLY A 568 -95.95 23.77 54.98
CA GLY A 568 -97.23 23.82 55.71
C GLY A 568 -98.05 25.11 55.56
N TYR A 569 -97.41 26.20 55.12
CA TYR A 569 -98.02 27.53 55.04
C TYR A 569 -97.62 28.27 53.76
N ALA A 570 -98.49 29.19 53.34
CA ALA A 570 -98.29 30.04 52.17
C ALA A 570 -98.97 31.40 52.35
N ALA A 571 -98.37 32.45 51.78
CA ALA A 571 -99.05 33.72 51.57
C ALA A 571 -100.12 33.60 50.49
N ARG A 572 -101.34 34.03 50.81
CA ARG A 572 -102.48 34.23 49.90
C ARG A 572 -102.39 35.63 49.30
N ILE A 573 -102.43 35.70 47.98
CA ILE A 573 -102.15 36.89 47.18
C ILE A 573 -103.34 37.09 46.23
N ALA A 574 -104.06 38.22 46.35
CA ALA A 574 -105.37 38.41 45.69
C ALA A 574 -105.60 39.81 45.06
N SER A 575 -104.83 40.81 45.45
CA SER A 575 -104.76 42.13 44.79
C SER A 575 -103.79 42.11 43.58
N ARG A 576 -103.46 43.27 43.02
CA ARG A 576 -102.37 43.41 42.04
C ARG A 576 -100.98 43.31 42.70
N ASP A 577 -100.57 44.36 43.41
CA ASP A 577 -99.25 44.49 44.03
C ASP A 577 -99.33 44.23 45.55
N HIS A 578 -98.43 43.40 46.10
CA HIS A 578 -98.37 43.07 47.54
C HIS A 578 -96.97 43.35 48.07
N HIS A 579 -96.82 44.50 48.74
CA HIS A 579 -95.54 44.92 49.34
C HIS A 579 -95.38 44.33 50.74
N PRO A 580 -94.23 43.71 51.06
CA PRO A 580 -93.98 43.12 52.36
C PRO A 580 -93.76 44.18 53.43
N ASN A 581 -94.27 43.91 54.64
CA ASN A 581 -93.98 44.67 55.86
C ASN A 581 -92.61 44.30 56.46
N PHE A 582 -91.54 44.46 55.68
CA PHE A 582 -90.16 44.47 56.19
C PHE A 582 -89.36 45.61 55.54
N ALA A 583 -88.21 45.91 56.12
CA ALA A 583 -87.32 46.97 55.65
C ALA A 583 -86.70 46.65 54.28
N ALA A 584 -86.58 47.66 53.41
CA ALA A 584 -85.88 47.53 52.13
C ALA A 584 -84.37 47.29 52.34
N PHE A 585 -83.76 46.51 51.44
CA PHE A 585 -82.37 46.08 51.54
C PHE A 585 -81.42 47.08 50.86
N PRO A 586 -80.22 47.35 51.39
CA PRO A 586 -79.25 48.24 50.75
C PRO A 586 -78.92 47.82 49.31
N ALA A 587 -78.89 48.79 48.40
CA ALA A 587 -78.55 48.56 46.99
C ALA A 587 -77.04 48.76 46.76
N THR A 588 -76.30 47.66 46.62
CA THR A 588 -74.86 47.67 46.31
C THR A 588 -74.63 47.51 44.80
N LEU A 589 -73.78 48.34 44.20
CA LEU A 589 -73.54 48.28 42.76
C LEU A 589 -72.95 46.93 42.31
N ASN A 590 -73.44 46.42 41.18
CA ASN A 590 -73.02 45.16 40.56
C ASN A 590 -73.35 43.87 41.34
N ASP A 591 -74.01 43.94 42.50
CA ASP A 591 -74.41 42.72 43.21
C ASP A 591 -75.40 41.89 42.38
N VAL A 592 -75.22 40.58 42.37
CA VAL A 592 -76.09 39.60 41.71
C VAL A 592 -77.02 39.02 42.76
N ILE A 593 -78.32 39.27 42.61
CA ILE A 593 -79.37 38.84 43.52
C ILE A 593 -80.15 37.70 42.87
N GLU A 594 -80.33 36.58 43.58
CA GLU A 594 -81.30 35.54 43.26
C GLU A 594 -82.56 35.73 44.12
N ILE A 595 -83.72 35.92 43.50
CA ILE A 595 -85.02 35.77 44.14
C ILE A 595 -85.65 34.47 43.64
N ARG A 596 -86.18 33.65 44.53
CA ARG A 596 -86.93 32.44 44.17
C ARG A 596 -88.15 32.26 45.05
N ALA A 597 -89.19 31.61 44.53
CA ALA A 597 -90.41 31.28 45.27
C ALA A 597 -91.05 30.01 44.71
N LEU A 598 -91.81 29.28 45.52
CA LEU A 598 -92.72 28.23 45.07
C LEU A 598 -94.14 28.81 44.99
N VAL A 599 -94.81 28.68 43.84
CA VAL A 599 -96.07 29.39 43.57
C VAL A 599 -97.11 28.51 42.90
N ALA A 600 -98.40 28.68 43.25
CA ALA A 600 -99.53 28.04 42.60
C ALA A 600 -100.71 29.03 42.46
N CYS A 601 -101.49 28.93 41.39
CA CYS A 601 -102.70 29.72 41.17
C CYS A 601 -103.92 28.93 41.66
N GLY A 602 -104.69 29.50 42.59
CA GLY A 602 -105.94 28.89 43.06
C GLY A 602 -107.16 29.27 42.23
N ALA A 603 -107.19 30.51 41.70
CA ALA A 603 -108.29 31.00 40.89
C ALA A 603 -107.84 32.08 39.90
N GLY A 604 -108.54 32.22 38.78
CA GLY A 604 -108.33 33.27 37.79
C GLY A 604 -107.19 33.01 36.79
N THR A 605 -106.87 34.05 35.99
CA THR A 605 -106.11 33.91 34.74
C THR A 605 -104.90 34.86 34.61
N ALA A 606 -104.64 35.72 35.59
CA ALA A 606 -103.51 36.65 35.53
C ALA A 606 -102.18 36.00 35.97
N ASN A 607 -101.09 36.36 35.31
CA ASN A 607 -99.75 35.86 35.61
C ASN A 607 -99.24 36.37 36.97
N PHE A 608 -98.48 35.53 37.68
CA PHE A 608 -97.67 35.93 38.83
C PHE A 608 -96.29 36.41 38.37
N ASN A 609 -95.71 37.38 39.09
CA ASN A 609 -94.33 37.84 38.89
C ASN A 609 -93.62 38.12 40.22
N LEU A 610 -92.32 37.81 40.28
CA LEU A 610 -91.43 38.38 41.28
C LEU A 610 -91.09 39.81 40.82
N TYR A 611 -91.26 40.79 41.70
CA TYR A 611 -90.92 42.18 41.44
C TYR A 611 -89.88 42.69 42.42
N VAL A 612 -89.08 43.66 41.96
CA VAL A 612 -88.20 44.49 42.79
C VAL A 612 -88.43 45.93 42.38
N GLY A 613 -88.77 46.78 43.35
CA GLY A 613 -88.67 48.22 43.22
C GLY A 613 -87.54 48.78 44.07
N THR A 614 -87.50 50.10 44.16
CA THR A 614 -86.47 50.83 44.91
C THR A 614 -87.09 51.73 45.98
N ALA A 615 -86.34 52.06 47.02
CA ALA A 615 -86.78 52.93 48.11
C ALA A 615 -85.64 53.88 48.51
N VAL A 616 -85.99 55.06 49.04
CA VAL A 616 -85.01 56.10 49.44
C VAL A 616 -84.56 55.97 50.90
N ARG A 617 -85.28 55.17 51.69
CA ARG A 617 -85.01 54.79 53.08
C ARG A 617 -85.56 53.37 53.32
N PRO A 618 -85.07 52.63 54.33
CA PRO A 618 -85.51 51.25 54.57
C PRO A 618 -87.02 51.09 54.82
N ASP A 619 -87.66 52.10 55.39
CA ASP A 619 -89.07 52.16 55.76
C ASP A 619 -89.99 52.62 54.61
N THR A 620 -89.47 53.42 53.67
CA THR A 620 -90.28 54.10 52.64
C THR A 620 -90.92 53.19 51.58
N SER A 621 -92.01 53.68 50.99
CA SER A 621 -92.77 53.00 49.92
C SER A 621 -91.95 52.75 48.65
N THR A 622 -92.36 51.73 47.91
CA THR A 622 -91.72 51.25 46.67
C THR A 622 -91.89 52.26 45.52
N GLY A 623 -90.80 52.56 44.82
CA GLY A 623 -90.76 53.47 43.67
C GLY A 623 -89.88 52.97 42.52
N ALA A 624 -89.83 53.77 41.45
CA ALA A 624 -89.06 53.49 40.24
C ALA A 624 -87.55 53.78 40.42
N PRO A 625 -86.63 53.01 39.79
CA PRO A 625 -86.91 51.94 38.82
C PRO A 625 -87.58 50.71 39.43
N LEU A 626 -88.49 50.11 38.65
CA LEU A 626 -89.14 48.84 38.92
C LEU A 626 -88.61 47.79 37.93
N MET A 627 -88.33 46.59 38.41
CA MET A 627 -87.93 45.43 37.61
C MET A 627 -88.78 44.22 37.99
N ALA A 628 -89.01 43.34 37.01
CA ALA A 628 -89.79 42.13 37.15
C ALA A 628 -89.03 40.94 36.57
N GLY A 629 -89.30 39.74 37.10
CA GLY A 629 -88.81 38.50 36.54
C GLY A 629 -89.43 37.28 37.19
N GLY A 630 -89.02 36.09 36.75
CA GLY A 630 -89.57 34.83 37.25
C GLY A 630 -91.09 34.73 37.04
N GLY A 631 -91.61 35.30 35.96
CA GLY A 631 -93.03 35.29 35.65
C GLY A 631 -93.58 33.88 35.47
N LYS A 632 -94.79 33.63 35.96
CA LYS A 632 -95.49 32.33 35.89
C LYS A 632 -96.93 32.49 35.42
N SER A 633 -97.30 31.71 34.43
CA SER A 633 -98.69 31.58 33.97
C SER A 633 -99.52 30.74 34.95
N PRO A 634 -100.83 31.02 35.12
CA PRO A 634 -101.72 30.28 36.03
C PRO A 634 -101.59 28.76 35.92
N SER A 635 -101.39 28.11 37.08
CA SER A 635 -101.37 26.65 37.21
C SER A 635 -101.68 26.26 38.64
N ALA A 636 -102.56 25.28 38.84
CA ALA A 636 -102.82 24.69 40.15
C ALA A 636 -101.66 23.80 40.66
N THR A 637 -100.71 23.43 39.79
CA THR A 637 -99.49 22.74 40.22
C THR A 637 -98.52 23.73 40.83
N TRP A 638 -97.94 23.41 41.99
CA TRP A 638 -96.88 24.22 42.61
C TRP A 638 -95.63 24.26 41.73
N GLN A 639 -95.26 25.46 41.26
CA GLN A 639 -94.11 25.69 40.39
C GLN A 639 -93.02 26.46 41.11
N ARG A 640 -91.77 26.01 40.97
CA ARG A 640 -90.61 26.84 41.32
C ARG A 640 -90.46 27.96 40.30
N THR A 641 -90.40 29.19 40.79
CA THR A 641 -89.86 30.33 40.06
C THR A 641 -88.53 30.76 40.68
N THR A 642 -87.59 31.15 39.82
CA THR A 642 -86.25 31.66 40.18
C THR A 642 -85.91 32.76 39.19
N TRP A 643 -85.42 33.88 39.68
CA TRP A 643 -84.99 35.03 38.91
C TRP A 643 -83.67 35.54 39.46
N ARG A 644 -82.67 35.71 38.58
CA ARG A 644 -81.43 36.41 38.91
C ARG A 644 -81.40 37.75 38.20
N PHE A 645 -81.04 38.80 38.92
CA PHE A 645 -80.78 40.13 38.36
C PHE A 645 -79.53 40.74 38.98
N LYS A 646 -79.01 41.79 38.33
CA LYS A 646 -77.84 42.53 38.78
C LYS A 646 -78.27 43.93 39.21
N VAL A 647 -77.86 44.36 40.41
CA VAL A 647 -78.18 45.69 40.94
C VAL A 647 -77.48 46.75 40.08
N THR A 648 -78.28 47.62 39.47
CA THR A 648 -77.84 48.67 38.54
C THR A 648 -77.56 49.98 39.26
N GLN A 649 -76.80 50.89 38.64
CA GLN A 649 -76.50 52.21 39.23
C GLN A 649 -77.77 52.96 39.63
N ALA A 650 -78.80 52.97 38.77
CA ALA A 650 -80.09 53.60 39.05
C ALA A 650 -80.86 53.01 40.26
N MET A 651 -80.49 51.82 40.75
CA MET A 651 -80.98 51.28 42.02
C MET A 651 -80.13 51.77 43.22
N VAL A 652 -78.81 51.83 43.05
CA VAL A 652 -77.85 52.36 44.04
C VAL A 652 -78.09 53.85 44.30
N ASP A 653 -78.39 54.63 43.25
CA ASP A 653 -78.73 56.05 43.32
C ASP A 653 -79.99 56.33 44.15
N ARG A 654 -80.83 55.32 44.38
CA ARG A 654 -81.99 55.37 45.29
C ARG A 654 -81.63 54.94 46.71
N GLY A 655 -80.63 54.06 46.86
CA GLY A 655 -80.09 53.59 48.14
C GLY A 655 -80.57 52.19 48.54
N TYR A 656 -81.81 51.82 48.24
CA TYR A 656 -82.39 50.54 48.65
C TYR A 656 -83.20 49.85 47.55
N ILE A 657 -83.18 48.51 47.54
CA ILE A 657 -84.06 47.64 46.76
C ILE A 657 -85.10 46.98 47.67
N ARG A 658 -86.37 46.92 47.23
CA ARG A 658 -87.48 46.30 47.98
C ARG A 658 -88.18 45.28 47.09
N PRO A 659 -88.06 43.97 47.37
CA PRO A 659 -88.79 42.95 46.62
C PRO A 659 -90.27 42.97 47.01
N PHE A 660 -91.15 42.59 46.09
CA PHE A 660 -92.57 42.44 46.33
C PHE A 660 -93.20 41.45 45.35
N LEU A 661 -94.43 41.03 45.64
CA LEU A 661 -95.11 39.99 44.88
C LEU A 661 -96.26 40.61 44.07
N GLN A 662 -96.33 40.33 42.77
CA GLN A 662 -97.37 40.88 41.89
C GLN A 662 -98.16 39.78 41.19
N ILE A 663 -99.47 40.00 41.09
CA ILE A 663 -100.35 39.37 40.09
C ILE A 663 -100.67 40.45 39.05
N SER A 664 -100.46 40.17 37.75
CA SER A 664 -100.68 41.13 36.66
C SER A 664 -102.16 41.30 36.30
N GLN A 665 -102.96 41.74 37.27
CA GLN A 665 -104.41 42.00 37.16
C GLN A 665 -104.75 43.47 37.46
N ASN A 666 -105.92 43.91 36.99
CA ASN A 666 -106.49 45.23 37.28
C ASN A 666 -107.81 45.06 38.07
N SER A 667 -108.32 46.14 38.65
CA SER A 667 -109.60 46.12 39.39
C SER A 667 -110.79 45.98 38.43
N PRO A 668 -111.85 45.20 38.74
CA PRO A 668 -112.00 44.35 39.93
C PRO A 668 -111.09 43.12 39.88
N TYR A 669 -110.37 42.86 40.99
CA TYR A 669 -109.45 41.73 41.09
C TYR A 669 -110.21 40.40 41.17
N GLY A 670 -109.67 39.37 40.51
CA GLY A 670 -110.31 38.06 40.38
C GLY A 670 -109.34 36.89 40.18
N THR A 671 -108.04 37.12 40.31
CA THR A 671 -107.01 36.08 40.32
C THR A 671 -106.39 35.97 41.71
N VAL A 672 -106.21 34.74 42.20
CA VAL A 672 -105.62 34.42 43.50
C VAL A 672 -104.45 33.45 43.33
N TRP A 673 -103.29 33.85 43.84
CA TRP A 673 -102.08 33.04 43.89
C TRP A 673 -101.69 32.72 45.34
N PHE A 674 -101.03 31.59 45.54
CA PHE A 674 -100.43 31.17 46.80
C PHE A 674 -98.91 31.05 46.61
N VAL A 675 -98.16 31.50 47.60
CA VAL A 675 -96.69 31.61 47.54
C VAL A 675 -96.05 31.13 48.82
N THR A 676 -94.99 30.32 48.71
CA THR A 676 -94.15 29.87 49.83
C THR A 676 -92.70 29.66 49.38
N ASP A 677 -91.79 29.36 50.31
CA ASP A 677 -90.33 29.26 50.09
C ASP A 677 -89.78 30.45 49.28
N TRP A 678 -90.25 31.65 49.63
CA TRP A 678 -89.86 32.92 49.01
C TRP A 678 -88.56 33.40 49.64
N HIS A 679 -87.47 33.32 48.87
CA HIS A 679 -86.14 33.73 49.30
C HIS A 679 -85.58 34.82 48.39
N MET A 680 -84.63 35.59 48.93
CA MET A 680 -83.82 36.58 48.19
C MET A 680 -82.40 36.53 48.72
N ARG A 681 -81.42 36.12 47.90
CA ARG A 681 -80.02 35.96 48.31
C ARG A 681 -79.07 36.77 47.45
N ASN A 682 -78.03 37.33 48.06
CA ASN A 682 -76.85 37.79 47.33
C ASN A 682 -76.02 36.57 46.90
N VAL A 683 -75.79 36.42 45.61
CA VAL A 683 -75.02 35.31 45.00
C VAL A 683 -73.78 35.79 44.24
N THR A 684 -73.37 37.05 44.41
CA THR A 684 -72.21 37.67 43.73
C THR A 684 -70.92 36.87 43.92
N ALA A 685 -70.67 36.36 45.12
CA ALA A 685 -69.48 35.56 45.41
C ALA A 685 -69.50 34.22 44.66
N ALA A 686 -70.65 33.54 44.63
CA ALA A 686 -70.82 32.28 43.90
C ALA A 686 -70.70 32.47 42.38
N GLN A 687 -71.28 33.54 41.83
CA GLN A 687 -71.15 33.87 40.41
C GLN A 687 -69.69 34.10 40.02
N LYS A 688 -68.95 34.94 40.77
CA LYS A 688 -67.52 35.19 40.52
C LYS A 688 -66.66 33.91 40.58
N VAL A 689 -67.00 32.96 41.44
CA VAL A 689 -66.33 31.65 41.50
C VAL A 689 -66.62 30.82 40.25
N GLN A 690 -67.87 30.81 39.77
CA GLN A 690 -68.22 30.16 38.50
C GLN A 690 -67.49 30.81 37.32
N ASP A 691 -67.55 32.14 37.19
CA ASP A 691 -66.88 32.90 36.12
C ASP A 691 -65.36 32.59 36.08
N THR A 692 -64.74 32.44 37.26
CA THR A 692 -63.31 32.09 37.39
C THR A 692 -63.05 30.63 37.03
N ALA A 693 -63.94 29.71 37.39
CA ALA A 693 -63.82 28.29 37.05
C ALA A 693 -63.96 28.07 35.53
N ASP A 694 -64.93 28.72 34.89
CA ASP A 694 -65.17 28.63 33.45
C ASP A 694 -63.99 29.22 32.65
N ALA A 695 -63.45 30.36 33.09
CA ALA A 695 -62.22 30.94 32.52
C ALA A 695 -60.99 30.02 32.71
N THR A 696 -60.89 29.33 33.84
CA THR A 696 -59.82 28.36 34.10
C THR A 696 -59.95 27.12 33.22
N ALA A 697 -61.17 26.61 33.01
CA ALA A 697 -61.44 25.50 32.10
C ALA A 697 -61.06 25.86 30.66
N ALA A 698 -61.48 27.03 30.16
CA ALA A 698 -61.10 27.51 28.84
C ALA A 698 -59.58 27.68 28.66
N ALA A 699 -58.87 28.10 29.71
CA ALA A 699 -57.40 28.16 29.69
C ALA A 699 -56.75 26.77 29.66
N VAL A 700 -57.33 25.77 30.34
CA VAL A 700 -56.87 24.37 30.31
C VAL A 700 -57.16 23.71 28.96
N ASP A 701 -58.30 23.97 28.32
CA ASP A 701 -58.62 23.47 26.98
C ASP A 701 -57.71 24.09 25.91
N SER A 702 -57.40 25.39 26.03
CA SER A 702 -56.44 26.08 25.17
C SER A 702 -55.01 25.54 25.34
N LEU A 703 -54.58 25.29 26.58
CA LEU A 703 -53.29 24.67 26.88
C LEU A 703 -53.23 23.23 26.34
N THR A 704 -54.30 22.44 26.53
CA THR A 704 -54.41 21.06 26.02
C THR A 704 -54.30 21.05 24.49
N THR A 705 -55.04 21.93 23.81
CA THR A 705 -54.97 22.11 22.35
C THR A 705 -53.55 22.46 21.89
N THR A 706 -52.89 23.39 22.60
CA THR A 706 -51.51 23.81 22.32
C THR A 706 -50.52 22.65 22.51
N VAL A 707 -50.64 21.89 23.60
CA VAL A 707 -49.79 20.73 23.89
C VAL A 707 -50.02 19.60 22.88
N THR A 708 -51.26 19.35 22.44
CA THR A 708 -51.55 18.40 21.35
C THR A 708 -50.92 18.83 20.02
N GLN A 709 -51.00 20.11 19.66
CA GLN A 709 -50.33 20.63 18.46
C GLN A 709 -48.81 20.51 18.56
N GLN A 710 -48.22 20.85 19.71
CA GLN A 710 -46.79 20.67 19.97
C GLN A 710 -46.38 19.18 19.89
N GLY A 711 -47.17 18.26 20.44
CA GLY A 711 -46.92 16.82 20.33
C GLY A 711 -46.92 16.33 18.88
N ASN A 712 -47.89 16.79 18.07
CA ASN A 712 -47.95 16.47 16.64
C ASN A 712 -46.76 17.05 15.86
N LEU A 713 -46.34 18.29 16.17
CA LEU A 713 -45.15 18.91 15.59
C LEU A 713 -43.85 18.20 15.99
N LEU A 714 -43.73 17.76 17.24
CA LEU A 714 -42.60 16.97 17.74
C LEU A 714 -42.55 15.58 17.08
N THR A 715 -43.70 14.92 16.89
CA THR A 715 -43.80 13.65 16.15
C THR A 715 -43.39 13.82 14.70
N SER A 716 -43.87 14.86 14.02
CA SER A 716 -43.47 15.20 12.64
C SER A 716 -41.96 15.50 12.55
N THR A 717 -41.42 16.22 13.53
CA THR A 717 -39.98 16.51 13.60
C THR A 717 -39.16 15.25 13.84
N GLY A 718 -39.57 14.37 14.77
CA GLY A 718 -38.93 13.08 15.01
C GLY A 718 -38.93 12.18 13.77
N ASN A 719 -40.06 12.06 13.07
CA ASN A 719 -40.14 11.33 11.81
C ASN A 719 -39.16 11.87 10.75
N ARG A 720 -39.04 13.20 10.63
CA ARG A 720 -38.06 13.85 9.74
C ARG A 720 -36.62 13.58 10.19
N THR A 721 -36.33 13.63 11.49
CA THR A 721 -35.00 13.29 12.04
C THR A 721 -34.65 11.84 11.69
N THR A 722 -35.53 10.87 11.94
CA THR A 722 -35.29 9.46 11.59
C THR A 722 -35.17 9.22 10.08
N GLN A 723 -35.88 9.98 9.24
CA GLN A 723 -35.65 9.96 7.78
C GLN A 723 -34.28 10.52 7.41
N LEU A 724 -33.83 11.61 8.05
CA LEU A 724 -32.49 12.19 7.85
C LEU A 724 -31.38 11.27 8.37
N GLU A 725 -31.57 10.59 9.49
CA GLU A 725 -30.64 9.59 10.05
C GLU A 725 -30.48 8.40 9.10
N ASN A 726 -31.58 7.84 8.60
CA ASN A 726 -31.53 6.75 7.61
C ASN A 726 -30.94 7.20 6.27
N GLY A 727 -31.26 8.41 5.80
CA GLY A 727 -30.67 9.01 4.60
C GLY A 727 -29.17 9.27 4.75
N LEU A 728 -28.72 9.76 5.91
CA LEU A 728 -27.32 10.00 6.23
C LEU A 728 -26.55 8.68 6.41
N ALA A 729 -27.14 7.66 7.02
CA ALA A 729 -26.55 6.33 7.11
C ALA A 729 -26.36 5.70 5.71
N THR A 730 -27.37 5.83 4.84
CA THR A 730 -27.29 5.41 3.43
C THR A 730 -26.21 6.19 2.67
N THR A 731 -26.14 7.50 2.87
CA THR A 731 -25.13 8.38 2.27
C THR A 731 -23.72 8.04 2.76
N ASN A 732 -23.53 7.80 4.06
CA ASN A 732 -22.24 7.39 4.63
C ASN A 732 -21.81 6.01 4.10
N ALA A 733 -22.73 5.06 3.97
CA ALA A 733 -22.45 3.75 3.36
C ALA A 733 -22.08 3.89 1.87
N ALA A 734 -22.72 4.81 1.13
CA ALA A 734 -22.37 5.10 -0.26
C ALA A 734 -21.05 5.87 -0.40
N VAL A 735 -20.72 6.78 0.52
CA VAL A 735 -19.45 7.53 0.55
C VAL A 735 -18.29 6.61 0.95
N ALA A 736 -18.48 5.69 1.89
CA ALA A 736 -17.51 4.65 2.23
C ALA A 736 -17.20 3.74 1.04
N LYS A 737 -18.20 3.46 0.19
CA LYS A 737 -18.04 2.76 -1.11
C LYS A 737 -17.57 3.67 -2.25
N LYS A 738 -17.53 4.99 -2.10
CA LYS A 738 -17.05 5.89 -3.16
C LYS A 738 -15.52 5.89 -3.28
N ALA A 739 -14.83 5.25 -2.33
CA ALA A 739 -13.48 4.73 -2.46
C ALA A 739 -13.51 3.19 -2.60
N ASP A 740 -14.41 2.65 -3.44
CA ASP A 740 -14.54 1.22 -3.69
C ASP A 740 -13.17 0.63 -4.05
N ALA A 741 -12.80 -0.46 -3.37
CA ALA A 741 -11.49 -1.08 -3.51
C ALA A 741 -11.17 -1.40 -4.97
N THR A 742 -12.18 -1.80 -5.75
CA THR A 742 -12.10 -2.01 -7.21
C THR A 742 -11.58 -0.78 -7.95
N ALA A 743 -12.15 0.41 -7.74
CA ALA A 743 -11.75 1.61 -8.49
C ALA A 743 -10.33 2.08 -8.12
N VAL A 744 -9.95 1.95 -6.84
CA VAL A 744 -8.58 2.25 -6.37
C VAL A 744 -7.60 1.20 -6.89
N GLN A 745 -8.00 -0.07 -6.94
CA GLN A 745 -7.17 -1.16 -7.41
C GLN A 745 -7.04 -1.19 -8.93
N ASP A 746 -8.07 -0.83 -9.70
CA ASP A 746 -7.99 -0.67 -11.16
C ASP A 746 -7.05 0.48 -11.53
N LEU A 747 -7.10 1.60 -10.80
CA LEU A 747 -6.15 2.69 -10.96
C LEU A 747 -4.73 2.25 -10.56
N THR A 748 -4.58 1.48 -9.47
CA THR A 748 -3.28 0.93 -9.04
C THR A 748 -2.72 -0.03 -10.09
N ASN A 749 -3.52 -0.97 -10.58
CA ASN A 749 -3.17 -1.92 -11.65
C ASN A 749 -2.74 -1.17 -12.92
N THR A 750 -3.49 -0.11 -13.30
CA THR A 750 -3.17 0.74 -14.46
C THR A 750 -1.84 1.47 -14.27
N VAL A 751 -1.60 2.07 -13.10
CA VAL A 751 -0.34 2.77 -12.78
C VAL A 751 0.84 1.81 -12.70
N THR A 752 0.66 0.61 -12.12
CA THR A 752 1.67 -0.45 -12.12
C THR A 752 1.99 -0.93 -13.52
N GLN A 753 0.99 -1.14 -14.38
CA GLN A 753 1.21 -1.55 -15.77
C GLN A 753 1.94 -0.45 -16.56
N LEU A 754 1.53 0.81 -16.43
CA LEU A 754 2.25 1.95 -17.03
C LEU A 754 3.69 2.07 -16.53
N GLY A 755 3.95 1.75 -15.26
CA GLY A 755 5.31 1.68 -14.71
C GLY A 755 6.15 0.54 -15.31
N ASN A 756 5.54 -0.63 -15.51
CA ASN A 756 6.18 -1.76 -16.20
C ASN A 756 6.48 -1.43 -17.67
N ASP A 757 5.50 -0.86 -18.39
CA ASP A 757 5.62 -0.47 -19.78
C ASP A 757 6.67 0.62 -19.98
N LEU A 758 6.71 1.62 -19.09
CA LEU A 758 7.75 2.66 -19.08
C LEU A 758 9.14 2.07 -18.79
N THR A 759 9.24 1.08 -17.89
CA THR A 759 10.49 0.37 -17.59
C THR A 759 10.98 -0.46 -18.79
N ALA A 760 10.06 -1.13 -19.49
CA ALA A 760 10.34 -1.86 -20.72
C ALA A 760 10.76 -0.90 -21.86
N ALA A 761 10.06 0.22 -22.03
CA ALA A 761 10.40 1.26 -23.00
C ALA A 761 11.78 1.88 -22.71
N ASN A 762 12.09 2.22 -21.45
CA ASN A 762 13.39 2.75 -21.05
C ASN A 762 14.53 1.71 -21.23
N SER A 763 14.23 0.43 -21.02
CA SER A 763 15.17 -0.68 -21.32
C SER A 763 15.41 -0.82 -22.83
N ALA A 764 14.38 -0.67 -23.65
CA ALA A 764 14.49 -0.66 -25.11
C ALA A 764 15.26 0.56 -25.62
N ILE A 765 15.02 1.75 -25.06
CA ILE A 765 15.78 2.98 -25.35
C ILE A 765 17.26 2.78 -24.98
N THR A 766 17.55 2.28 -23.77
CA THR A 766 18.93 1.98 -23.33
C THR A 766 19.63 1.00 -24.27
N LYS A 767 18.91 -0.04 -24.73
CA LYS A 767 19.41 -1.00 -25.72
C LYS A 767 19.63 -0.36 -27.10
N LEU A 768 18.78 0.58 -27.53
CA LEU A 768 18.97 1.35 -28.76
C LEU A 768 20.17 2.28 -28.65
N THR A 769 20.37 2.97 -27.53
CA THR A 769 21.57 3.79 -27.26
C THR A 769 22.85 2.93 -27.29
N GLY A 770 22.84 1.75 -26.67
CA GLY A 770 23.96 0.81 -26.73
C GLY A 770 24.21 0.26 -28.14
N ASN A 771 23.16 -0.07 -28.89
CA ASN A 771 23.26 -0.50 -30.29
C ASN A 771 23.78 0.62 -31.20
N LEU A 772 23.39 1.87 -30.96
CA LEU A 772 23.87 3.04 -31.70
C LEU A 772 25.36 3.27 -31.42
N ALA A 773 25.78 3.31 -30.15
CA ALA A 773 27.18 3.45 -29.78
C ALA A 773 28.06 2.30 -30.33
N ASN A 774 27.54 1.07 -30.37
CA ASN A 774 28.21 -0.06 -31.04
C ASN A 774 28.26 0.10 -32.57
N THR A 775 27.23 0.72 -33.17
CA THR A 775 27.17 1.02 -34.61
C THR A 775 28.17 2.13 -34.97
N ASP A 776 28.24 3.20 -34.20
CA ASP A 776 29.22 4.28 -34.35
C ASP A 776 30.65 3.75 -34.19
N LYS A 777 30.88 2.88 -33.21
CA LYS A 777 32.17 2.18 -33.03
C LYS A 777 32.50 1.25 -34.21
N ALA A 778 31.53 0.49 -34.71
CA ALA A 778 31.72 -0.38 -35.87
C ALA A 778 31.90 0.41 -37.18
N LEU A 779 31.31 1.60 -37.28
CA LEU A 779 31.50 2.54 -38.39
C LEU A 779 32.90 3.17 -38.33
N ALA A 780 33.34 3.60 -37.15
CA ALA A 780 34.71 4.07 -36.92
C ALA A 780 35.76 2.98 -37.24
N GLN A 781 35.49 1.71 -36.89
CA GLN A 781 36.34 0.57 -37.25
C GLN A 781 36.26 0.20 -38.74
N LYS A 782 35.12 0.40 -39.41
CA LYS A 782 35.03 0.32 -40.89
C LYS A 782 35.76 1.47 -41.58
N ALA A 783 35.95 2.58 -40.89
CA ALA A 783 36.77 3.71 -41.27
C ALA A 783 38.20 3.66 -40.66
N ASP A 784 38.64 2.52 -40.09
CA ASP A 784 39.99 2.38 -39.56
C ASP A 784 41.01 2.72 -40.65
N ALA A 785 41.92 3.64 -40.35
CA ALA A 785 43.02 4.00 -41.24
C ALA A 785 43.84 2.76 -41.63
N THR A 786 43.90 1.74 -40.76
CA THR A 786 44.51 0.43 -41.01
C THR A 786 43.88 -0.32 -42.18
N ALA A 787 42.55 -0.28 -42.35
CA ALA A 787 41.87 -0.95 -43.45
C ALA A 787 42.12 -0.24 -44.78
N LEU A 788 42.06 1.10 -44.78
CA LEU A 788 42.37 1.93 -45.94
C LEU A 788 43.85 1.81 -46.33
N ALA A 789 44.78 1.87 -45.37
CA ALA A 789 46.21 1.68 -45.59
C ALA A 789 46.56 0.25 -46.02
N THR A 790 45.81 -0.77 -45.57
CA THR A 790 45.97 -2.15 -46.07
C THR A 790 45.52 -2.27 -47.53
N LEU A 791 44.44 -1.58 -47.92
CA LEU A 791 43.99 -1.53 -49.30
C LEU A 791 44.99 -0.76 -50.18
N ASP A 792 45.44 0.42 -49.74
CA ASP A 792 46.46 1.23 -50.42
C ASP A 792 47.80 0.48 -50.58
N THR A 793 48.26 -0.19 -49.51
CA THR A 793 49.44 -1.07 -49.55
C THR A 793 49.24 -2.22 -50.55
N LYS A 794 48.06 -2.85 -50.58
CA LYS A 794 47.75 -3.91 -51.54
C LYS A 794 47.71 -3.40 -52.99
N VAL A 795 47.09 -2.25 -53.24
CA VAL A 795 47.04 -1.62 -54.57
C VAL A 795 48.45 -1.21 -55.04
N THR A 796 49.25 -0.60 -54.15
CA THR A 796 50.65 -0.26 -54.40
C THR A 796 51.50 -1.50 -54.68
N GLN A 797 51.32 -2.59 -53.91
CA GLN A 797 52.05 -3.83 -54.11
C GLN A 797 51.60 -4.59 -55.37
N GLN A 798 50.31 -4.53 -55.72
CA GLN A 798 49.77 -5.02 -56.99
C GLN A 798 50.34 -4.22 -58.17
N GLY A 799 50.46 -2.89 -58.07
CA GLY A 799 51.14 -2.05 -59.05
C GLY A 799 52.58 -2.51 -59.31
N LYS A 800 53.38 -2.68 -58.24
CA LYS A 800 54.75 -3.22 -58.32
C LYS A 800 54.81 -4.65 -58.90
N THR A 801 53.80 -5.47 -58.61
CA THR A 801 53.71 -6.84 -59.15
C THR A 801 53.39 -6.83 -60.64
N LEU A 802 52.45 -5.97 -61.08
CA LEU A 802 52.11 -5.78 -62.49
C LEU A 802 53.28 -5.19 -63.29
N GLU A 803 54.02 -4.26 -62.71
CA GLU A 803 55.27 -3.71 -63.27
C GLU A 803 56.34 -4.80 -63.42
N SER A 804 56.55 -5.64 -62.39
CA SER A 804 57.44 -6.80 -62.45
C SER A 804 57.00 -7.85 -63.50
N GLN A 805 55.69 -8.09 -63.62
CA GLN A 805 55.13 -8.97 -64.66
C GLN A 805 55.29 -8.38 -66.07
N SER A 806 55.10 -7.07 -66.25
CA SER A 806 55.35 -6.36 -67.51
C SER A 806 56.81 -6.45 -67.95
N ASN A 807 57.74 -6.25 -67.02
CA ASN A 807 59.17 -6.44 -67.25
C ASN A 807 59.50 -7.92 -67.58
N SER A 808 58.83 -8.87 -66.94
CA SER A 808 59.00 -10.31 -67.21
C SER A 808 58.48 -10.70 -68.60
N LEU A 809 57.33 -10.16 -69.04
CA LEU A 809 56.79 -10.34 -70.39
C LEU A 809 57.69 -9.71 -71.46
N THR A 810 58.26 -8.54 -71.17
CA THR A 810 59.25 -7.88 -72.04
C THR A 810 60.50 -8.76 -72.21
N ASN A 811 61.03 -9.32 -71.12
CA ASN A 811 62.15 -10.25 -71.18
C ASN A 811 61.82 -11.54 -71.93
N LEU A 812 60.63 -12.13 -71.74
CA LEU A 812 60.19 -13.31 -72.47
C LEU A 812 60.06 -13.03 -73.98
N SER A 813 59.56 -11.85 -74.37
CA SER A 813 59.50 -11.41 -75.77
C SER A 813 60.89 -11.36 -76.41
N ASN A 814 61.88 -10.83 -75.68
CA ASN A 814 63.27 -10.79 -76.12
C ASN A 814 63.86 -12.21 -76.26
N SER A 815 63.62 -13.09 -75.29
CA SER A 815 64.10 -14.49 -75.35
C SER A 815 63.45 -15.29 -76.50
N LEU A 816 62.15 -15.10 -76.77
CA LEU A 816 61.46 -15.77 -77.87
C LEU A 816 61.99 -15.31 -79.23
N SER A 817 62.33 -14.02 -79.35
CA SER A 817 62.98 -13.46 -80.54
C SER A 817 64.36 -14.06 -80.81
N GLN A 818 65.12 -14.39 -79.76
CA GLN A 818 66.41 -15.08 -79.89
C GLN A 818 66.25 -16.54 -80.34
N VAL A 819 65.31 -17.29 -79.75
CA VAL A 819 65.06 -18.70 -80.12
C VAL A 819 64.63 -18.83 -81.59
N ALA A 820 63.90 -17.86 -82.13
CA ALA A 820 63.56 -17.83 -83.56
C ALA A 820 64.80 -17.78 -84.47
N ALA A 821 65.82 -17.01 -84.10
CA ALA A 821 67.08 -16.93 -84.86
C ALA A 821 67.93 -18.21 -84.75
N ASP A 822 67.92 -18.86 -83.58
CA ASP A 822 68.70 -20.08 -83.34
C ASP A 822 68.15 -21.30 -84.13
N ILE A 823 66.84 -21.32 -84.41
CA ILE A 823 66.19 -22.37 -85.22
C ILE A 823 66.63 -22.31 -86.69
N ASP A 824 66.61 -21.12 -87.31
CA ASP A 824 67.02 -20.93 -88.70
C ASP A 824 68.49 -21.31 -88.95
N ALA A 825 69.35 -21.13 -87.95
CA ALA A 825 70.79 -21.42 -88.04
C ALA A 825 71.16 -22.91 -87.84
N SER A 826 70.26 -23.74 -87.32
CA SER A 826 70.59 -25.08 -86.79
C SER A 826 69.85 -26.26 -87.45
N GLY A 827 68.96 -26.00 -88.40
CA GLY A 827 68.09 -27.00 -89.06
C GLY A 827 68.80 -28.25 -89.60
N GLN A 828 68.84 -29.31 -88.78
CA GLN A 828 69.28 -30.64 -89.19
C GLN A 828 68.27 -31.22 -90.19
N ILE A 829 68.70 -31.53 -91.42
CA ILE A 829 67.87 -32.28 -92.37
C ILE A 829 67.66 -33.70 -91.78
N PRO A 830 66.44 -34.11 -91.39
CA PRO A 830 66.25 -35.36 -90.67
C PRO A 830 66.69 -36.56 -91.52
N GLY A 831 67.60 -37.37 -90.97
CA GLY A 831 68.20 -38.52 -91.66
C GLY A 831 69.50 -38.24 -92.44
N ASN A 832 69.98 -37.00 -92.52
CA ASN A 832 71.31 -36.70 -93.07
C ASN A 832 72.39 -36.82 -91.96
N LEU A 833 73.46 -37.58 -92.24
CA LEU A 833 74.56 -37.84 -91.31
C LEU A 833 75.81 -36.97 -91.57
N VAL A 834 75.79 -36.10 -92.58
CA VAL A 834 76.83 -35.09 -92.81
C VAL A 834 76.55 -33.86 -91.96
N VAL A 835 77.51 -33.45 -91.12
CA VAL A 835 77.40 -32.24 -90.29
C VAL A 835 77.77 -31.01 -91.12
N ASN A 836 77.10 -29.87 -90.91
CA ASN A 836 77.35 -28.62 -91.66
C ASN A 836 77.24 -28.79 -93.20
N PRO A 837 76.20 -29.45 -93.75
CA PRO A 837 76.12 -29.81 -95.18
C PRO A 837 75.90 -28.60 -96.12
N SER A 838 75.45 -27.46 -95.57
CA SER A 838 75.30 -26.17 -96.25
C SER A 838 76.56 -25.29 -96.20
N PHE A 839 77.59 -25.66 -95.43
CA PHE A 839 78.80 -24.87 -95.23
C PHE A 839 78.60 -23.47 -94.61
N GLU A 840 77.44 -23.16 -93.99
CA GLU A 840 77.23 -21.87 -93.33
C GLU A 840 78.31 -21.58 -92.26
N ARG A 841 78.74 -22.64 -91.55
CA ARG A 841 79.84 -22.60 -90.57
C ARG A 841 81.23 -22.83 -91.18
N GLY A 842 81.39 -22.49 -92.46
CA GLY A 842 82.65 -22.69 -93.21
C GLY A 842 82.98 -24.17 -93.42
N LEU A 843 84.28 -24.49 -93.43
CA LEU A 843 84.79 -25.87 -93.59
C LEU A 843 84.64 -26.74 -92.33
N ASP A 844 83.94 -26.28 -91.28
CA ASP A 844 84.08 -26.94 -89.99
C ASP A 844 83.34 -28.28 -89.90
N GLY A 845 83.98 -29.23 -89.21
CA GLY A 845 83.70 -30.67 -89.31
C GLY A 845 84.46 -31.41 -90.43
N TYR A 846 84.84 -30.75 -91.53
CA TYR A 846 85.53 -31.41 -92.65
C TYR A 846 87.04 -31.56 -92.44
N THR A 847 87.57 -32.75 -92.73
CA THR A 847 89.01 -33.06 -92.86
C THR A 847 89.47 -32.86 -94.31
N GLY A 848 90.76 -33.02 -94.62
CA GLY A 848 91.29 -32.90 -95.99
C GLY A 848 91.35 -31.48 -96.56
N ARG A 849 91.32 -30.45 -95.68
CA ARG A 849 91.39 -29.02 -96.04
C ARG A 849 92.73 -28.67 -96.69
N SER A 850 92.73 -27.81 -97.70
CA SER A 850 93.95 -27.22 -98.29
C SER A 850 93.71 -25.78 -98.77
N THR A 851 94.74 -25.11 -99.28
CA THR A 851 94.62 -23.77 -99.90
C THR A 851 93.74 -23.75 -101.16
N ALA A 852 93.42 -24.91 -101.76
CA ALA A 852 92.49 -25.03 -102.87
C ALA A 852 91.04 -25.33 -102.45
N THR A 853 90.74 -25.36 -101.14
CA THR A 853 89.37 -25.50 -100.61
C THR A 853 88.97 -24.25 -99.83
N SER A 854 87.89 -23.58 -100.26
CA SER A 854 87.35 -22.38 -99.61
C SER A 854 85.82 -22.46 -99.53
N VAL A 855 85.19 -21.64 -98.68
CA VAL A 855 83.72 -21.51 -98.64
C VAL A 855 83.36 -20.12 -99.12
N VAL A 856 82.32 -20.04 -99.96
CA VAL A 856 81.84 -18.81 -100.58
C VAL A 856 80.33 -18.70 -100.46
N GLU A 857 79.82 -17.48 -100.46
CA GLU A 857 78.39 -17.22 -100.63
C GLU A 857 77.98 -17.39 -102.09
N VAL A 858 76.77 -17.88 -102.32
CA VAL A 858 76.24 -18.21 -103.66
C VAL A 858 74.81 -17.74 -103.78
N SER A 859 74.51 -16.99 -104.84
CA SER A 859 73.21 -16.32 -105.04
C SER A 859 72.01 -17.26 -105.26
N VAL A 860 72.24 -18.54 -105.57
CA VAL A 860 71.21 -19.60 -105.50
C VAL A 860 71.91 -20.92 -105.09
N PRO A 861 71.96 -21.25 -103.80
CA PRO A 861 72.47 -22.53 -103.29
C PRO A 861 71.36 -23.59 -103.30
N HIS A 862 71.70 -24.83 -102.91
CA HIS A 862 70.70 -25.89 -102.71
C HIS A 862 70.08 -25.87 -101.29
N SER A 863 70.77 -25.23 -100.33
CA SER A 863 70.38 -25.06 -98.93
C SER A 863 71.29 -23.99 -98.31
N GLY A 864 70.74 -23.09 -97.48
CA GLY A 864 71.53 -22.03 -96.82
C GLY A 864 71.82 -20.82 -97.71
N THR A 865 72.98 -20.18 -97.50
CA THR A 865 73.52 -19.05 -98.30
C THR A 865 74.89 -19.36 -98.91
N ARG A 866 75.58 -20.39 -98.41
CA ARG A 866 76.98 -20.71 -98.70
C ARG A 866 77.15 -22.04 -99.44
N ALA A 867 78.35 -22.25 -99.95
CA ALA A 867 78.78 -23.53 -100.52
C ALA A 867 80.31 -23.66 -100.50
N LEU A 868 80.79 -24.91 -100.56
CA LEU A 868 82.18 -25.24 -100.81
C LEU A 868 82.59 -24.87 -102.25
N LYS A 869 83.61 -24.03 -102.38
CA LYS A 869 84.38 -23.79 -103.61
C LYS A 869 85.68 -24.59 -103.57
N VAL A 870 85.95 -25.28 -104.67
CA VAL A 870 87.21 -26.02 -104.87
C VAL A 870 87.90 -25.46 -106.11
N ASP A 871 89.14 -24.98 -105.93
CA ASP A 871 90.01 -24.50 -106.98
C ASP A 871 90.89 -25.63 -107.56
N PRO A 872 91.50 -25.47 -108.75
CA PRO A 872 92.20 -26.55 -109.43
C PRO A 872 93.37 -27.15 -108.63
N GLY A 873 93.14 -28.33 -108.07
CA GLY A 873 94.12 -29.12 -107.31
C GLY A 873 93.55 -30.50 -106.96
N ASN A 874 94.42 -31.41 -106.51
CA ASN A 874 93.99 -32.73 -106.05
C ASN A 874 93.67 -32.67 -104.56
N VAL A 875 92.39 -32.58 -104.19
CA VAL A 875 91.91 -32.40 -102.81
C VAL A 875 90.75 -33.34 -102.48
N THR A 876 90.66 -33.76 -101.23
CA THR A 876 89.63 -34.69 -100.75
C THR A 876 89.00 -34.19 -99.44
N PRO A 877 88.27 -33.05 -99.45
CA PRO A 877 87.55 -32.57 -98.27
C PRO A 877 86.40 -33.52 -97.92
N GLY A 878 86.35 -34.03 -96.70
CA GLY A 878 85.38 -35.06 -96.30
C GLY A 878 85.18 -35.18 -94.79
N GLN A 879 84.22 -36.01 -94.36
CA GLN A 879 83.95 -36.32 -92.95
C GLN A 879 83.97 -37.83 -92.74
N TYR A 880 84.46 -38.28 -91.59
CA TYR A 880 84.32 -39.68 -91.17
C TYR A 880 82.93 -39.90 -90.58
N ILE A 881 82.11 -40.72 -91.25
CA ILE A 881 80.75 -41.03 -90.81
C ILE A 881 80.73 -42.46 -90.25
N PRO A 882 80.34 -42.67 -88.98
CA PRO A 882 80.18 -44.02 -88.42
C PRO A 882 78.91 -44.68 -88.99
N PHE A 883 78.98 -45.98 -89.23
CA PHE A 883 77.86 -46.78 -89.74
C PHE A 883 77.73 -48.10 -88.96
N VAL A 884 76.50 -48.64 -88.92
CA VAL A 884 76.18 -49.91 -88.27
C VAL A 884 76.01 -51.00 -89.32
N GLN A 885 76.60 -52.17 -89.09
CA GLN A 885 76.49 -53.30 -90.02
C GLN A 885 75.07 -53.86 -90.03
N GLY A 886 74.30 -53.57 -91.08
CA GLY A 886 72.93 -54.04 -91.27
C GLY A 886 72.02 -53.01 -91.95
N GLU A 887 72.30 -51.71 -91.80
CA GLU A 887 71.46 -50.65 -92.38
C GLU A 887 71.93 -50.15 -93.76
N PRO A 888 71.04 -50.05 -94.77
CA PRO A 888 71.39 -49.57 -96.10
C PRO A 888 71.38 -48.03 -96.18
N MET A 889 72.54 -47.41 -96.10
CA MET A 889 72.70 -45.96 -96.27
C MET A 889 72.63 -45.51 -97.75
N LYS A 890 72.24 -44.24 -97.96
CA LYS A 890 72.29 -43.54 -99.26
C LYS A 890 73.06 -42.23 -99.10
N SER A 891 73.82 -41.84 -100.12
CA SER A 891 74.59 -40.58 -100.16
C SER A 891 74.43 -39.86 -101.50
N GLY A 892 74.60 -38.54 -101.49
CA GLY A 892 74.50 -37.69 -102.67
C GLY A 892 74.86 -36.23 -102.36
N CYS A 893 75.21 -35.46 -103.38
CA CYS A 893 75.63 -34.06 -103.26
C CYS A 893 75.14 -33.22 -104.45
N GLY A 894 74.72 -31.97 -104.19
CA GLY A 894 74.43 -30.98 -105.23
C GLY A 894 75.69 -30.19 -105.63
N SER A 895 75.86 -29.88 -106.92
CA SER A 895 76.96 -29.04 -107.42
C SER A 895 76.49 -28.13 -108.56
N ARG A 896 77.17 -26.99 -108.76
CA ARG A 896 76.77 -25.94 -109.72
C ARG A 896 78.00 -25.31 -110.36
N ASN A 897 78.01 -25.19 -111.69
CA ASN A 897 79.13 -24.61 -112.46
C ASN A 897 78.78 -23.18 -112.93
N PRO A 898 79.50 -22.12 -112.48
CA PRO A 898 79.16 -20.74 -112.83
C PRO A 898 79.37 -20.35 -114.30
N GLU A 899 80.45 -20.79 -114.95
CA GLU A 899 80.94 -20.14 -116.19
C GLU A 899 80.38 -20.69 -117.51
N ARG A 900 79.41 -21.62 -117.47
CA ARG A 900 78.84 -22.28 -118.68
C ARG A 900 79.84 -22.94 -119.65
N ARG A 901 81.12 -23.09 -119.30
CA ARG A 901 82.12 -23.80 -120.13
C ARG A 901 81.75 -25.29 -120.23
N ARG A 902 81.80 -25.84 -121.45
CA ARG A 902 81.27 -27.18 -121.77
C ARG A 902 82.13 -28.29 -121.12
N ILE A 903 81.53 -29.09 -120.26
CA ILE A 903 82.20 -30.19 -119.55
C ILE A 903 82.41 -31.37 -120.51
N MET A 904 83.67 -31.78 -120.69
CA MET A 904 84.10 -33.00 -121.37
C MET A 904 85.31 -33.56 -120.60
N ALA A 905 85.47 -34.87 -120.35
CA ALA A 905 84.55 -36.00 -120.45
C ALA A 905 85.06 -37.16 -119.57
N ARG A 906 84.30 -38.26 -119.44
CA ARG A 906 84.74 -39.55 -118.86
C ARG A 906 85.40 -39.47 -117.47
N GLY A 907 84.59 -39.17 -116.45
CA GLY A 907 84.91 -39.46 -115.05
C GLY A 907 83.60 -39.56 -114.26
N THR A 908 83.37 -40.66 -113.55
CA THR A 908 82.13 -40.87 -112.79
C THR A 908 82.16 -40.16 -111.45
N THR A 909 81.17 -39.32 -111.16
CA THR A 909 80.89 -38.82 -109.80
C THR A 909 80.24 -39.93 -108.96
N SER A 910 80.96 -41.03 -108.77
CA SER A 910 80.49 -42.22 -108.08
C SER A 910 80.64 -42.09 -106.57
N CYS A 911 79.52 -41.92 -105.85
CA CYS A 911 79.43 -42.33 -104.45
C CYS A 911 79.46 -43.87 -104.39
N GLY A 912 80.64 -44.45 -104.58
CA GLY A 912 80.85 -45.90 -104.69
C GLY A 912 81.00 -46.56 -103.32
N SER A 913 80.09 -47.49 -103.00
CA SER A 913 80.22 -48.37 -101.83
C SER A 913 81.32 -49.41 -102.04
N ALA A 914 82.38 -49.35 -101.24
CA ALA A 914 83.46 -50.33 -101.26
C ALA A 914 83.14 -51.53 -100.34
N THR A 915 82.69 -52.64 -100.91
CA THR A 915 82.52 -53.91 -100.18
C THR A 915 83.88 -54.56 -99.95
N LEU A 916 84.46 -54.38 -98.77
CA LEU A 916 85.70 -55.06 -98.34
C LEU A 916 85.51 -55.74 -96.97
N PRO A 917 86.18 -56.88 -96.69
CA PRO A 917 85.95 -57.61 -95.45
C PRO A 917 86.43 -56.86 -94.19
N ALA A 918 85.54 -56.78 -93.20
CA ALA A 918 85.86 -56.65 -91.77
C ALA A 918 86.88 -55.58 -91.33
N SER A 919 86.78 -54.35 -91.85
CA SER A 919 87.42 -53.17 -91.23
C SER A 919 86.48 -51.95 -91.26
N ARG A 920 86.38 -51.22 -90.14
CA ARG A 920 85.18 -50.43 -89.75
C ARG A 920 85.08 -49.00 -90.32
N PHE A 921 85.62 -48.68 -91.50
CA PHE A 921 85.59 -47.31 -92.02
C PHE A 921 85.23 -47.22 -93.51
N LEU A 922 84.20 -46.42 -93.82
CA LEU A 922 83.79 -46.06 -95.17
C LEU A 922 84.24 -44.62 -95.45
N SER A 923 85.27 -44.46 -96.29
CA SER A 923 85.71 -43.14 -96.76
C SER A 923 85.08 -42.84 -98.12
N VAL A 924 84.16 -41.87 -98.16
CA VAL A 924 83.49 -41.43 -99.39
C VAL A 924 84.41 -40.48 -100.14
N HIS A 925 85.19 -41.04 -101.07
CA HIS A 925 86.14 -40.29 -101.89
C HIS A 925 85.48 -39.74 -103.16
N THR A 926 85.69 -38.45 -103.45
CA THR A 926 85.30 -37.83 -104.73
C THR A 926 86.49 -37.83 -105.69
N THR A 927 86.57 -38.82 -106.58
CA THR A 927 87.70 -38.94 -107.53
C THR A 927 87.63 -37.91 -108.66
N ALA A 928 88.77 -37.32 -109.03
CA ALA A 928 88.87 -36.11 -109.84
C ALA A 928 88.71 -36.30 -111.37
N VAL A 929 88.48 -35.19 -112.08
CA VAL A 929 88.53 -35.09 -113.56
C VAL A 929 89.76 -34.27 -113.99
N ARG A 930 90.57 -34.85 -114.87
CA ARG A 930 91.86 -34.29 -115.32
C ARG A 930 91.67 -33.48 -116.62
N TRP A 931 91.94 -32.17 -116.58
CA TRP A 931 91.86 -31.30 -117.76
C TRP A 931 93.18 -31.36 -118.56
N GLY A 932 93.08 -31.47 -119.89
CA GLY A 932 94.22 -31.49 -120.81
C GLY A 932 94.74 -30.08 -121.14
N ARG A 933 96.02 -29.98 -121.54
CA ARG A 933 96.72 -28.72 -121.84
C ARG A 933 97.22 -28.68 -123.29
N THR A 934 96.87 -27.60 -123.99
CA THR A 934 97.47 -27.15 -125.27
C THR A 934 97.28 -25.62 -125.33
N GLY A 935 98.28 -24.76 -125.40
CA GLY A 935 99.75 -24.92 -125.40
C GLY A 935 100.40 -23.73 -126.14
N PRO A 936 101.65 -23.35 -125.88
CA PRO A 936 102.59 -23.86 -124.87
C PRO A 936 102.11 -23.67 -123.42
#